data_AF-A0A2V2GNP7-F1
#
_entry.id   AF-A0A2V2GNP7-F1
#
_cell.length_a   1.000
_cell.length_b   1.000
_cell.length_c   1.000
_cell.angle_alpha   90.00
_cell.angle_beta   90.00
_cell.angle_gamma   90.00
#
_symmetry.space_group_name_H-M   'P 1'
#
loop_
_entity.id
_entity.type
_entity.pdbx_description
1 polymer ?
#
loop_
_entity_poly.entity_id
_entity_poly.type
_entity_poly.pdbx_seq_one_letter_code
_entity_poly.pdbx_strand_id
1 'polypeptide(L)'
;MGITKRFLCTALCAILIPSGALAAENEQRAETVDGFVPASERALYDGVTLRSYDLSDRLLDTTDTGRTVSCYGIQDFSAVEFDPAQTDLYLDLVPGGPALGKLSTVSDTVHAFAASASDGKIPIAAINAGIRTESYILSRDRDITYNGVTYAKNVKSGIVLPCGFTVVNGEIISGAQIEQETPYSARYSFGITSDRIPFLALPEVIITVSGAADSFVTDALNRLPVEDAVIIYTDKGPEYNQALDDAYEVVVDCSDNYTVRHGAEIVGTVTEIYAPGGSDPQMKPNRIIMTARGDSAVSKISGYSVGDTVRLDIEVSDALGRSDELLINAESATGGHLPLMIDGEPCSYENLHLTERCSASIIGYTESGSIMLISLDSSKDNDPERLFSISQMSYLARELGLVNALLLDISNSVTMTAADGDGYDLVNIPNGGDERAVIGTLILSHGAAGNAQGDFDIPKLVRFDEDISALRFSDSSMHKYLRTSSGGHIGIDGNVCYDSIDKALHMSAAETDAALSLRYIYAEQCLNLSEYRYISVIYRTDDLPDRPDGNPDEGSTATAQSMTVRLMLMDGTYLPELDIDLSLPDKKYHYALIDLSQLPGLGGELCELRLELSSSVGAEVSLGSVALFESHSDAVLGSARLTAEVNGDPYIPLGDVNGDGATDIKDIVRLMKSISGGTVETTHTDINGDEVTDVRDIIRLMKMISES
;
A
#
# COMPACT_ATOMS: atom_id res chain seq x y z
N MET A 1 -55.23 12.42 -55.24
CA MET A 1 -53.87 12.24 -55.81
C MET A 1 -53.08 11.39 -54.81
N GLY A 2 -52.73 10.13 -55.02
CA GLY A 2 -53.03 9.17 -56.07
C GLY A 2 -52.69 7.74 -55.60
N ILE A 3 -53.58 6.79 -55.95
CA ILE A 3 -53.36 5.35 -56.25
C ILE A 3 -52.92 4.44 -55.07
N THR A 4 -53.77 3.69 -54.36
CA THR A 4 -54.51 2.42 -54.63
C THR A 4 -53.77 1.17 -55.13
N LYS A 5 -53.72 0.15 -54.24
CA LYS A 5 -54.15 -1.27 -54.38
C LYS A 5 -53.27 -2.35 -55.08
N ARG A 6 -53.35 -3.55 -54.46
CA ARG A 6 -53.25 -4.97 -54.92
C ARG A 6 -51.90 -5.67 -54.68
N PHE A 7 -51.87 -6.69 -53.79
CA PHE A 7 -52.15 -8.13 -54.01
C PHE A 7 -51.17 -8.80 -55.00
N LEU A 8 -50.30 -9.71 -54.52
CA LEU A 8 -50.45 -11.18 -54.59
C LEU A 8 -49.10 -11.89 -54.32
N CYS A 9 -49.17 -13.03 -53.62
CA CYS A 9 -48.19 -14.12 -53.49
C CYS A 9 -47.37 -14.38 -54.77
N THR A 10 -46.14 -14.90 -54.80
CA THR A 10 -45.54 -16.12 -54.19
C THR A 10 -44.07 -16.07 -54.66
N ALA A 11 -43.03 -16.38 -53.88
CA ALA A 11 -42.49 -17.73 -53.83
C ALA A 11 -41.44 -17.89 -52.70
N LEU A 12 -41.61 -19.02 -52.03
CA LEU A 12 -40.80 -19.74 -51.07
C LEU A 12 -39.31 -19.85 -51.45
N CYS A 13 -38.39 -19.60 -50.50
CA CYS A 13 -37.39 -20.60 -50.07
C CYS A 13 -36.53 -20.11 -48.88
N ALA A 14 -36.81 -20.70 -47.71
CA ALA A 14 -35.86 -21.26 -46.72
C ALA A 14 -34.69 -20.39 -46.20
N ILE A 15 -34.81 -19.95 -44.94
CA ILE A 15 -34.08 -20.42 -43.73
C ILE A 15 -34.26 -19.34 -42.65
N LEU A 16 -34.95 -19.70 -41.56
CA LEU A 16 -35.08 -18.89 -40.34
C LEU A 16 -33.87 -19.20 -39.45
N ILE A 17 -33.00 -18.21 -39.23
CA ILE A 17 -32.09 -18.14 -38.08
C ILE A 17 -32.61 -16.99 -37.22
N PRO A 18 -32.89 -17.19 -35.92
CA PRO A 18 -33.46 -16.15 -35.08
C PRO A 18 -32.48 -15.01 -34.88
N SER A 19 -33.02 -13.80 -35.01
CA SER A 19 -32.34 -12.52 -34.82
C SER A 19 -31.93 -12.37 -33.35
N GLY A 20 -30.63 -12.43 -33.08
CA GLY A 20 -30.04 -11.96 -31.83
C GLY A 20 -30.20 -10.44 -31.77
N ALA A 21 -30.97 -9.98 -30.79
CA ALA A 21 -31.04 -8.58 -30.41
C ALA A 21 -29.72 -8.19 -29.73
N LEU A 22 -29.25 -6.99 -30.08
CA LEU A 22 -28.13 -6.28 -29.48
C LEU A 22 -28.21 -6.34 -27.94
N ALA A 23 -27.35 -7.17 -27.34
CA ALA A 23 -26.91 -7.01 -25.97
C ALA A 23 -25.89 -5.86 -25.97
N ALA A 24 -26.01 -4.96 -25.01
CA ALA A 24 -25.05 -3.90 -24.77
C ALA A 24 -23.66 -4.52 -24.53
N GLU A 25 -22.65 -3.97 -25.20
CA GLU A 25 -21.24 -4.19 -24.92
C GLU A 25 -20.94 -3.74 -23.49
N ASN A 26 -20.91 -4.71 -22.56
CA ASN A 26 -20.09 -4.65 -21.36
C ASN A 26 -18.95 -5.66 -21.62
N GLU A 27 -17.99 -5.30 -22.48
CA GLU A 27 -16.70 -6.00 -22.48
C GLU A 27 -16.01 -5.60 -21.17
N GLN A 28 -16.19 -6.43 -20.15
CA GLN A 28 -15.39 -6.40 -18.93
C GLN A 28 -13.96 -6.75 -19.36
N ARG A 29 -13.16 -5.72 -19.64
CA ARG A 29 -11.75 -5.87 -20.01
C ARG A 29 -11.11 -6.68 -18.88
N ALA A 30 -10.57 -7.86 -19.18
CA ALA A 30 -9.89 -8.69 -18.19
C ALA A 30 -8.83 -7.82 -17.49
N GLU A 31 -8.82 -7.85 -16.16
CA GLU A 31 -7.85 -7.08 -15.37
C GLU A 31 -6.44 -7.55 -15.71
N THR A 32 -5.62 -6.63 -16.22
CA THR A 32 -4.24 -6.89 -16.61
C THR A 32 -3.29 -6.50 -15.49
N VAL A 33 -2.27 -7.31 -15.23
CA VAL A 33 -1.13 -6.96 -14.36
C VAL A 33 0.11 -6.81 -15.23
N ASP A 34 0.70 -5.61 -15.26
CA ASP A 34 1.80 -5.21 -16.15
C ASP A 34 1.52 -5.56 -17.62
N GLY A 35 0.24 -5.43 -18.03
CA GLY A 35 -0.26 -5.78 -19.36
C GLY A 35 -0.50 -7.28 -19.60
N PHE A 36 -0.21 -8.16 -18.63
CA PHE A 36 -0.51 -9.59 -18.69
C PHE A 36 -1.95 -9.86 -18.26
N VAL A 37 -2.69 -10.59 -19.10
CA VAL A 37 -4.01 -11.13 -18.74
C VAL A 37 -3.86 -12.41 -17.90
N PRO A 38 -4.91 -12.85 -17.18
CA PRO A 38 -4.90 -14.15 -16.52
C PRO A 38 -4.55 -15.29 -17.50
N ALA A 39 -3.65 -16.19 -17.09
CA ALA A 39 -3.31 -17.40 -17.84
C ALA A 39 -4.47 -18.42 -17.84
N SER A 40 -5.29 -18.40 -16.79
CA SER A 40 -6.55 -19.14 -16.73
C SER A 40 -7.58 -18.44 -15.84
N GLU A 41 -8.85 -18.72 -16.14
CA GLU A 41 -10.00 -18.30 -15.34
C GLU A 41 -10.94 -19.49 -15.12
N ARG A 42 -11.44 -19.65 -13.90
CA ARG A 42 -12.38 -20.69 -13.52
C ARG A 42 -13.49 -20.11 -12.66
N ALA A 43 -14.73 -20.19 -13.13
CA ALA A 43 -15.90 -19.85 -12.33
C ALA A 43 -16.05 -20.87 -11.20
N LEU A 44 -16.10 -20.39 -9.95
CA LEU A 44 -16.28 -21.23 -8.77
C LEU A 44 -17.75 -21.26 -8.32
N TYR A 45 -18.43 -20.12 -8.47
CA TYR A 45 -19.84 -19.92 -8.18
C TYR A 45 -20.36 -18.75 -9.05
N ASP A 46 -21.68 -18.54 -9.11
CA ASP A 46 -22.23 -17.37 -9.81
C ASP A 46 -21.70 -16.08 -9.18
N GLY A 47 -21.08 -15.23 -10.01
CA GLY A 47 -20.41 -14.01 -9.55
C GLY A 47 -19.03 -14.20 -8.88
N VAL A 48 -18.49 -15.43 -8.79
CA VAL A 48 -17.20 -15.73 -8.16
C VAL A 48 -16.23 -16.42 -9.12
N THR A 49 -15.08 -15.80 -9.35
CA THR A 49 -14.08 -16.29 -10.32
C THR A 49 -12.71 -16.43 -9.66
N LEU A 50 -12.07 -17.58 -9.90
CA LEU A 50 -10.65 -17.80 -9.65
C LEU A 50 -9.85 -17.46 -10.91
N ARG A 51 -8.91 -16.54 -10.79
CA ARG A 51 -7.96 -16.17 -11.85
C ARG A 51 -6.55 -16.59 -11.44
N SER A 52 -5.82 -17.18 -12.37
CA SER A 52 -4.40 -17.49 -12.19
C SER A 52 -3.57 -16.72 -13.19
N TYR A 53 -2.60 -15.96 -12.70
CA TYR A 53 -1.68 -15.15 -13.47
C TYR A 53 -0.33 -15.85 -13.57
N ASP A 54 0.28 -15.82 -14.75
CA ASP A 54 1.67 -16.23 -14.95
C ASP A 54 2.40 -15.15 -15.72
N LEU A 55 3.22 -14.38 -15.00
CA LEU A 55 3.95 -13.23 -15.54
C LEU A 55 5.19 -13.64 -16.34
N SER A 56 5.46 -14.95 -16.45
CA SER A 56 6.49 -15.51 -17.33
C SER A 56 5.96 -15.88 -18.71
N ASP A 57 4.64 -16.06 -18.89
CA ASP A 57 4.04 -16.53 -20.15
C ASP A 57 3.47 -15.38 -20.98
N ARG A 58 3.76 -15.42 -22.28
CA ARG A 58 3.85 -14.24 -23.15
C ARG A 58 2.51 -13.85 -23.80
N LEU A 59 1.39 -13.99 -23.10
CA LEU A 59 0.07 -13.61 -23.59
C LEU A 59 -0.17 -12.09 -23.38
N LEU A 60 0.66 -11.28 -24.03
CA LEU A 60 0.44 -9.83 -24.18
C LEU A 60 -0.58 -9.61 -25.32
N ASP A 61 -1.56 -8.74 -25.11
CA ASP A 61 -2.28 -8.13 -26.22
C ASP A 61 -1.28 -7.24 -26.99
N THR A 62 -0.78 -7.76 -28.11
CA THR A 62 0.32 -7.17 -28.86
C THR A 62 -0.14 -5.91 -29.56
N THR A 63 0.01 -4.76 -28.91
CA THR A 63 0.00 -3.48 -29.61
C THR A 63 1.23 -2.60 -29.44
N ASP A 64 2.07 -2.65 -28.38
CA ASP A 64 3.22 -1.70 -28.40
C ASP A 64 4.50 -1.83 -27.52
N THR A 65 4.76 -2.80 -26.64
CA THR A 65 5.85 -2.56 -25.63
C THR A 65 7.19 -3.28 -25.80
N GLY A 66 7.38 -4.23 -26.72
CA GLY A 66 8.68 -4.89 -26.96
C GLY A 66 9.33 -5.61 -25.75
N ARG A 67 8.69 -5.59 -24.57
CA ARG A 67 9.13 -6.17 -23.31
C ARG A 67 8.86 -7.68 -23.32
N THR A 68 9.81 -8.48 -22.85
CA THR A 68 9.72 -9.96 -22.85
C THR A 68 9.55 -10.58 -21.47
N VAL A 69 9.57 -9.78 -20.42
CA VAL A 69 9.51 -10.18 -19.00
C VAL A 69 8.76 -9.10 -18.24
N SER A 70 7.88 -9.48 -17.32
CA SER A 70 7.17 -8.53 -16.47
C SER A 70 8.13 -7.70 -15.62
N CYS A 71 7.72 -6.50 -15.21
CA CYS A 71 8.41 -5.69 -14.19
C CYS A 71 8.58 -6.45 -12.88
N TYR A 72 7.61 -7.30 -12.52
CA TYR A 72 7.71 -8.12 -11.32
C TYR A 72 8.77 -9.23 -11.48
N GLY A 73 8.96 -9.74 -12.71
CA GLY A 73 9.84 -10.87 -13.03
C GLY A 73 9.08 -12.03 -13.67
N ILE A 74 9.23 -13.23 -13.10
CA ILE A 74 8.63 -14.49 -13.60
C ILE A 74 7.54 -15.05 -12.65
N GLN A 75 7.03 -14.22 -11.76
CA GLN A 75 6.10 -14.61 -10.71
C GLN A 75 4.79 -15.15 -11.30
N ASP A 76 4.12 -16.00 -10.53
CA ASP A 76 2.76 -16.43 -10.76
C ASP A 76 1.98 -16.35 -9.46
N PHE A 77 0.67 -16.12 -9.56
CA PHE A 77 -0.21 -15.99 -8.40
C PHE A 77 -1.67 -16.26 -8.76
N SER A 78 -2.51 -16.37 -7.74
CA SER A 78 -3.95 -16.59 -7.91
C SER A 78 -4.78 -15.59 -7.12
N ALA A 79 -5.92 -15.21 -7.69
CA ALA A 79 -6.88 -14.30 -7.08
C ALA A 79 -8.30 -14.85 -7.20
N VAL A 80 -9.07 -14.79 -6.10
CA VAL A 80 -10.51 -15.04 -6.09
C VAL A 80 -11.22 -13.71 -5.81
N GLU A 81 -12.10 -13.31 -6.71
CA GLU A 81 -12.87 -12.06 -6.61
C GLU A 81 -14.37 -12.36 -6.45
N PHE A 82 -15.05 -11.58 -5.60
CA PHE A 82 -16.51 -11.62 -5.45
C PHE A 82 -17.08 -10.25 -5.03
N ASP A 83 -18.35 -10.01 -5.35
CA ASP A 83 -19.07 -8.80 -4.95
C ASP A 83 -19.86 -9.06 -3.64
N PRO A 84 -19.51 -8.39 -2.52
CA PRO A 84 -20.27 -8.50 -1.27
C PRO A 84 -21.71 -7.97 -1.36
N ALA A 85 -22.08 -7.21 -2.39
CA ALA A 85 -23.48 -6.85 -2.67
C ALA A 85 -24.35 -8.08 -3.00
N GLN A 86 -23.74 -9.17 -3.44
CA GLN A 86 -24.43 -10.41 -3.74
C GLN A 86 -24.95 -11.06 -2.45
N THR A 87 -26.28 -11.10 -2.30
CA THR A 87 -26.91 -11.35 -1.00
C THR A 87 -26.74 -12.76 -0.44
N ASP A 88 -26.36 -13.73 -1.27
CA ASP A 88 -26.12 -15.12 -0.89
C ASP A 88 -24.65 -15.44 -0.64
N LEU A 89 -23.73 -14.49 -0.83
CA LEU A 89 -22.30 -14.63 -0.51
C LEU A 89 -21.97 -14.11 0.89
N TYR A 90 -21.02 -14.79 1.54
CA TYR A 90 -20.57 -14.51 2.90
C TYR A 90 -19.05 -14.65 3.00
N LEU A 91 -18.43 -13.76 3.78
CA LEU A 91 -17.03 -13.86 4.17
C LEU A 91 -16.95 -14.05 5.69
N ASP A 92 -16.54 -15.24 6.11
CA ASP A 92 -16.47 -15.62 7.52
C ASP A 92 -15.00 -15.80 7.96
N LEU A 93 -14.64 -15.29 9.14
CA LEU A 93 -13.40 -15.68 9.80
C LEU A 93 -13.63 -16.91 10.69
N VAL A 94 -12.90 -17.98 10.44
CA VAL A 94 -12.97 -19.22 11.22
C VAL A 94 -11.64 -19.46 11.94
N PRO A 95 -11.60 -19.41 13.28
CA PRO A 95 -10.41 -19.78 14.05
C PRO A 95 -10.02 -21.25 13.85
N GLY A 96 -8.74 -21.57 14.05
CA GLY A 96 -8.23 -22.95 13.94
C GLY A 96 -8.77 -23.93 14.99
N GLY A 97 -9.61 -23.48 15.92
CA GLY A 97 -10.30 -24.33 16.89
C GLY A 97 -11.22 -23.54 17.83
N PRO A 98 -11.88 -24.21 18.78
CA PRO A 98 -12.90 -23.61 19.64
C PRO A 98 -12.35 -22.61 20.68
N ALA A 99 -11.05 -22.71 20.99
CA ALA A 99 -10.37 -21.76 21.86
C ALA A 99 -9.33 -20.98 21.05
N LEU A 100 -9.11 -19.72 21.41
CA LEU A 100 -8.13 -18.87 20.73
C LEU A 100 -6.74 -19.49 20.84
N GLY A 101 -6.01 -19.51 19.72
CA GLY A 101 -4.65 -20.05 19.65
C GLY A 101 -4.52 -21.52 19.26
N LYS A 102 -5.64 -22.24 19.09
CA LYS A 102 -5.62 -23.52 18.38
C LYS A 102 -5.33 -23.28 16.90
N LEU A 103 -4.57 -24.20 16.32
CA LEU A 103 -4.15 -24.12 14.93
C LEU A 103 -4.80 -25.25 14.13
N SER A 104 -5.21 -24.94 12.90
CA SER A 104 -5.67 -25.91 11.90
C SER A 104 -5.17 -25.47 10.53
N THR A 105 -5.07 -26.40 9.59
CA THR A 105 -4.75 -26.02 8.21
C THR A 105 -5.97 -25.37 7.55
N VAL A 106 -5.78 -24.62 6.47
CA VAL A 106 -6.87 -24.01 5.71
C VAL A 106 -7.80 -25.12 5.19
N SER A 107 -7.25 -26.19 4.60
CA SER A 107 -8.02 -27.34 4.10
C SER A 107 -8.85 -28.02 5.19
N ASP A 108 -8.24 -28.31 6.35
CA ASP A 108 -8.96 -28.92 7.47
C ASP A 108 -10.10 -28.02 7.98
N THR A 109 -9.85 -26.71 8.03
CA THR A 109 -10.85 -25.72 8.44
C THR A 109 -12.02 -25.66 7.46
N VAL A 110 -11.75 -25.68 6.14
CA VAL A 110 -12.78 -25.68 5.10
C VAL A 110 -13.61 -26.96 5.15
N HIS A 111 -12.98 -28.13 5.31
CA HIS A 111 -13.70 -29.40 5.46
C HIS A 111 -14.56 -29.43 6.72
N ALA A 112 -14.05 -28.92 7.85
CA ALA A 112 -14.81 -28.80 9.08
C ALA A 112 -16.01 -27.84 8.92
N PHE A 113 -15.80 -26.70 8.26
CA PHE A 113 -16.87 -25.74 7.97
C PHE A 113 -17.96 -26.36 7.10
N ALA A 114 -17.60 -26.99 5.97
CA ALA A 114 -18.55 -27.65 5.08
C ALA A 114 -19.36 -28.76 5.79
N ALA A 115 -18.77 -29.44 6.77
CA ALA A 115 -19.44 -30.49 7.54
C ALA A 115 -20.33 -29.96 8.68
N SER A 116 -20.06 -28.75 9.18
CA SER A 116 -20.65 -28.23 10.42
C SER A 116 -21.49 -26.96 10.26
N ALA A 117 -21.50 -26.33 9.08
CA ALA A 117 -22.25 -25.10 8.80
C ALA A 117 -23.76 -25.29 9.03
N SER A 118 -24.18 -25.00 10.26
CA SER A 118 -25.55 -25.21 10.75
C SER A 118 -26.59 -24.29 10.10
N ASP A 119 -26.12 -23.23 9.45
CA ASP A 119 -26.89 -22.27 8.66
C ASP A 119 -27.00 -22.64 7.17
N GLY A 120 -26.37 -23.74 6.76
CA GLY A 120 -26.40 -24.24 5.39
C GLY A 120 -25.44 -23.53 4.43
N LYS A 121 -24.46 -22.78 4.95
CA LYS A 121 -23.39 -22.20 4.12
C LYS A 121 -22.48 -23.29 3.54
N ILE A 122 -22.06 -23.10 2.29
CA ILE A 122 -21.18 -24.01 1.55
C ILE A 122 -19.93 -23.22 1.12
N PRO A 123 -18.72 -23.65 1.49
CA PRO A 123 -17.48 -22.99 1.05
C PRO A 123 -17.35 -22.92 -0.48
N ILE A 124 -16.72 -21.84 -0.95
CA ILE A 124 -16.33 -21.64 -2.35
C ILE A 124 -14.82 -21.53 -2.46
N ALA A 125 -14.22 -20.70 -1.61
CA ALA A 125 -12.79 -20.50 -1.54
C ALA A 125 -12.37 -20.10 -0.13
N ALA A 126 -11.11 -20.31 0.22
CA ALA A 126 -10.58 -19.89 1.51
C ALA A 126 -9.09 -19.56 1.42
N ILE A 127 -8.63 -18.69 2.32
CA ILE A 127 -7.23 -18.30 2.45
C ILE A 127 -6.84 -18.20 3.93
N ASN A 128 -5.56 -18.40 4.26
CA ASN A 128 -5.08 -18.13 5.62
C ASN A 128 -5.34 -16.68 6.03
N ALA A 129 -5.65 -16.47 7.30
CA ALA A 129 -5.94 -15.16 7.87
C ALA A 129 -4.68 -14.51 8.46
N GLY A 130 -4.88 -13.70 9.51
CA GLY A 130 -3.87 -12.88 10.15
C GLY A 130 -2.69 -13.62 10.79
N ILE A 131 -1.68 -12.83 11.08
CA ILE A 131 -0.46 -13.23 11.78
C ILE A 131 -0.72 -13.65 13.23
N ARG A 132 0.25 -14.36 13.82
CA ARG A 132 0.17 -14.90 15.17
C ARG A 132 1.37 -14.51 16.05
N THR A 133 1.22 -14.59 17.36
CA THR A 133 2.33 -14.43 18.29
C THR A 133 3.30 -15.60 18.14
N GLU A 134 4.53 -15.28 17.80
CA GLU A 134 5.60 -16.27 17.68
C GLU A 134 6.42 -16.34 18.98
N SER A 135 6.77 -17.56 19.40
CA SER A 135 7.44 -17.79 20.69
C SER A 135 8.89 -17.31 20.75
N TYR A 136 9.52 -17.14 19.59
CA TYR A 136 10.88 -16.63 19.49
C TYR A 136 10.97 -15.10 19.63
N ILE A 137 9.85 -14.38 19.63
CA ILE A 137 9.83 -12.91 19.65
C ILE A 137 8.79 -12.31 20.61
N LEU A 138 7.50 -12.63 20.46
CA LEU A 138 6.41 -12.00 21.22
C LEU A 138 6.03 -12.82 22.45
N SER A 139 5.76 -14.11 22.28
CA SER A 139 5.31 -15.01 23.37
C SER A 139 6.49 -15.77 24.00
N ARG A 140 7.28 -15.07 24.82
CA ARG A 140 8.60 -15.51 25.27
C ARG A 140 8.55 -16.33 26.56
N ASP A 141 8.98 -17.59 26.49
CA ASP A 141 9.16 -18.49 27.65
C ASP A 141 10.53 -18.36 28.35
N ARG A 142 11.40 -17.51 27.80
CA ARG A 142 12.75 -17.19 28.24
C ARG A 142 13.15 -15.81 27.72
N ASP A 143 14.23 -15.24 28.24
CA ASP A 143 14.81 -14.02 27.68
C ASP A 143 15.38 -14.29 26.28
N ILE A 144 15.19 -13.34 25.37
CA ILE A 144 15.67 -13.43 23.98
C ILE A 144 16.49 -12.20 23.61
N THR A 145 17.22 -12.29 22.49
CA THR A 145 17.78 -11.11 21.82
C THR A 145 17.31 -11.10 20.38
N TYR A 146 16.68 -9.99 19.97
CA TYR A 146 16.16 -9.79 18.63
C TYR A 146 16.54 -8.39 18.15
N ASN A 147 17.11 -8.29 16.94
CA ASN A 147 17.66 -7.04 16.39
C ASN A 147 18.59 -6.27 17.35
N GLY A 148 19.42 -7.01 18.10
CA GLY A 148 20.37 -6.44 19.07
C GLY A 148 19.75 -5.94 20.37
N VAL A 149 18.43 -6.03 20.53
CA VAL A 149 17.71 -5.66 21.75
C VAL A 149 17.36 -6.93 22.55
N THR A 150 17.61 -6.91 23.85
CA THR A 150 17.22 -7.99 24.76
C THR A 150 15.82 -7.77 25.28
N TYR A 151 14.98 -8.79 25.17
CA TYR A 151 13.62 -8.78 25.69
C TYR A 151 13.46 -9.86 26.76
N ALA A 152 12.82 -9.51 27.86
CA ALA A 152 12.58 -10.42 28.98
C ALA A 152 11.46 -11.42 28.67
N LYS A 153 11.54 -12.58 29.34
CA LYS A 153 10.44 -13.55 29.45
C LYS A 153 9.12 -12.86 29.85
N ASN A 154 8.00 -13.21 29.21
CA ASN A 154 6.67 -12.67 29.54
C ASN A 154 5.58 -13.73 29.74
N VAL A 155 5.83 -15.00 29.40
CA VAL A 155 4.88 -16.11 29.62
C VAL A 155 5.55 -17.32 30.23
N LYS A 156 4.82 -18.16 30.97
CA LYS A 156 5.34 -19.41 31.55
C LYS A 156 5.78 -20.39 30.46
N SER A 157 4.92 -20.54 29.45
CA SER A 157 5.11 -21.34 28.24
C SER A 157 4.58 -20.57 27.04
N GLY A 158 5.19 -20.78 25.87
CA GLY A 158 4.75 -20.14 24.63
C GLY A 158 3.26 -20.39 24.34
N ILE A 159 2.56 -19.32 23.98
CA ILE A 159 1.17 -19.30 23.55
C ILE A 159 1.07 -18.64 22.17
N VAL A 160 0.14 -19.15 21.37
CA VAL A 160 -0.13 -18.62 20.03
C VAL A 160 -1.44 -17.85 20.09
N LEU A 161 -1.43 -16.57 19.77
CA LEU A 161 -2.59 -15.68 19.75
C LEU A 161 -2.58 -14.91 18.43
N PRO A 162 -3.74 -14.47 17.90
CA PRO A 162 -3.73 -13.65 16.69
C PRO A 162 -3.03 -12.34 17.02
N CYS A 163 -2.39 -11.71 16.04
CA CYS A 163 -1.76 -10.41 16.21
C CYS A 163 -2.59 -9.34 15.48
N GLY A 164 -3.60 -8.82 16.18
CA GLY A 164 -4.51 -7.78 15.70
C GLY A 164 -5.96 -8.03 16.13
N PHE A 165 -6.79 -7.03 15.91
CA PHE A 165 -8.21 -7.08 16.27
C PHE A 165 -8.92 -8.17 15.46
N THR A 166 -9.57 -9.07 16.18
CA THR A 166 -10.17 -10.30 15.66
C THR A 166 -11.64 -10.36 16.04
N VAL A 167 -12.52 -10.45 15.05
CA VAL A 167 -13.98 -10.53 15.21
C VAL A 167 -14.49 -11.79 14.52
N VAL A 168 -15.35 -12.52 15.21
CA VAL A 168 -16.02 -13.73 14.70
C VAL A 168 -17.50 -13.64 15.02
N ASN A 169 -18.36 -13.65 14.01
CA ASN A 169 -19.82 -13.54 14.14
C ASN A 169 -20.27 -12.36 15.02
N GLY A 170 -19.65 -11.20 14.81
CA GLY A 170 -19.94 -9.96 15.54
C GLY A 170 -19.40 -9.91 16.98
N GLU A 171 -18.68 -10.93 17.43
CA GLU A 171 -18.02 -10.95 18.74
C GLU A 171 -16.52 -10.65 18.61
N ILE A 172 -16.02 -9.70 19.39
CA ILE A 172 -14.60 -9.38 19.49
C ILE A 172 -13.94 -10.48 20.31
N ILE A 173 -13.14 -11.32 19.64
CA ILE A 173 -12.44 -12.45 20.26
C ILE A 173 -11.05 -12.04 20.75
N SER A 174 -10.41 -11.06 20.11
CA SER A 174 -9.11 -10.52 20.55
C SER A 174 -8.97 -9.06 20.15
N GLY A 175 -8.36 -8.26 21.03
CA GLY A 175 -8.00 -6.87 20.74
C GLY A 175 -6.75 -6.76 19.85
N ALA A 176 -6.44 -5.53 19.43
CA ALA A 176 -5.18 -5.22 18.76
C ALA A 176 -3.98 -5.45 19.69
N GLN A 177 -2.78 -5.52 19.09
CA GLN A 177 -1.53 -5.54 19.86
C GLN A 177 -1.42 -4.23 20.65
N ILE A 178 -0.95 -4.29 21.90
CA ILE A 178 -0.71 -3.12 22.76
C ILE A 178 0.79 -2.81 22.88
N GLU A 179 1.16 -1.59 23.26
CA GLU A 179 2.57 -1.16 23.35
C GLU A 179 3.44 -2.01 24.29
N GLN A 180 2.83 -2.54 25.36
CA GLN A 180 3.50 -3.42 26.32
C GLN A 180 3.86 -4.79 25.71
N GLU A 181 3.22 -5.19 24.60
CA GLU A 181 3.62 -6.34 23.79
C GLU A 181 4.80 -5.99 22.90
N THR A 182 5.98 -5.97 23.52
CA THR A 182 7.23 -5.66 22.84
C THR A 182 7.77 -6.84 22.03
N PRO A 183 8.37 -6.64 20.83
CA PRO A 183 8.37 -5.39 20.09
C PRO A 183 6.96 -5.04 19.58
N TYR A 184 6.58 -3.78 19.80
CA TYR A 184 5.29 -3.25 19.40
C TYR A 184 5.28 -2.84 17.93
N SER A 185 4.14 -3.05 17.29
CA SER A 185 3.82 -2.52 15.98
C SER A 185 2.31 -2.37 15.88
N ALA A 186 1.84 -1.24 15.37
CA ALA A 186 0.43 -1.03 15.06
C ALA A 186 -0.07 -2.11 14.10
N ARG A 187 -1.25 -2.68 14.36
CA ARG A 187 -1.83 -3.78 13.57
C ARG A 187 -3.15 -3.35 12.95
N TYR A 188 -3.14 -3.15 11.64
CA TYR A 188 -4.34 -2.96 10.85
C TYR A 188 -5.17 -4.25 10.82
N SER A 189 -6.49 -4.09 10.70
CA SER A 189 -7.41 -5.20 10.50
C SER A 189 -8.28 -4.97 9.28
N PHE A 190 -8.44 -6.04 8.49
CA PHE A 190 -9.43 -6.11 7.42
C PHE A 190 -10.65 -6.83 7.94
N GLY A 191 -11.84 -6.35 7.58
CA GLY A 191 -13.07 -7.01 7.95
C GLY A 191 -14.23 -6.68 7.03
N ILE A 192 -15.38 -7.25 7.38
CA ILE A 192 -16.66 -6.98 6.76
C ILE A 192 -17.70 -6.78 7.87
N THR A 193 -18.58 -5.81 7.69
CA THR A 193 -19.67 -5.54 8.63
C THR A 193 -20.84 -6.51 8.45
N SER A 194 -21.78 -6.50 9.41
CA SER A 194 -23.01 -7.30 9.34
C SER A 194 -23.95 -6.93 8.17
N ASP A 195 -23.80 -5.71 7.64
CA ASP A 195 -24.42 -5.22 6.40
C ASP A 195 -23.48 -5.26 5.20
N ARG A 196 -22.43 -6.09 5.25
CA ARG A 196 -21.57 -6.48 4.12
C ARG A 196 -20.67 -5.37 3.56
N ILE A 197 -20.36 -4.37 4.35
CA ILE A 197 -19.44 -3.31 3.96
C ILE A 197 -18.02 -3.78 4.30
N PRO A 198 -17.12 -3.96 3.31
CA PRO A 198 -15.72 -4.25 3.60
C PRO A 198 -15.01 -3.02 4.16
N PHE A 199 -14.02 -3.23 5.03
CA PHE A 199 -13.25 -2.15 5.64
C PHE A 199 -11.81 -2.53 5.93
N LEU A 200 -10.95 -1.51 6.01
CA LEU A 200 -9.60 -1.58 6.54
C LEU A 200 -9.45 -0.49 7.60
N ALA A 201 -9.14 -0.88 8.83
CA ALA A 201 -9.08 0.04 9.96
C ALA A 201 -7.85 -0.22 10.83
N LEU A 202 -7.51 0.76 11.68
CA LEU A 202 -6.53 0.60 12.75
C LEU A 202 -7.25 0.59 14.11
N PRO A 203 -7.77 -0.56 14.54
CA PRO A 203 -8.70 -0.63 15.66
C PRO A 203 -8.02 -0.46 17.02
N GLU A 204 -8.72 0.25 17.90
CA GLU A 204 -8.47 0.36 19.33
C GLU A 204 -9.65 -0.23 20.09
N VAL A 205 -9.39 -1.01 21.14
CA VAL A 205 -10.41 -1.57 22.01
C VAL A 205 -10.22 -0.96 23.39
N ILE A 206 -11.25 -0.30 23.90
CA ILE A 206 -11.24 0.33 25.21
C ILE A 206 -12.20 -0.45 26.10
N ILE A 207 -11.70 -0.95 27.23
CA ILE A 207 -12.51 -1.67 28.22
C ILE A 207 -12.47 -0.88 29.52
N THR A 208 -13.60 -0.30 29.88
CA THR A 208 -13.76 0.34 31.18
C THR A 208 -14.24 -0.69 32.19
N VAL A 209 -13.46 -0.90 33.25
CA VAL A 209 -13.79 -1.79 34.36
C VAL A 209 -14.28 -0.98 35.54
N SER A 210 -15.44 -1.33 36.09
CA SER A 210 -16.01 -0.70 37.28
C SER A 210 -16.61 -1.70 38.26
N GLY A 211 -16.82 -1.29 39.53
CA GLY A 211 -17.53 -2.10 40.53
C GLY A 211 -16.81 -2.31 41.87
N ALA A 212 -15.50 -1.99 41.94
CA ALA A 212 -14.84 -1.63 43.19
C ALA A 212 -15.12 -0.13 43.51
N ALA A 213 -14.48 0.43 44.55
CA ALA A 213 -14.61 1.85 44.89
C ALA A 213 -14.18 2.82 43.76
N ASP A 214 -13.43 2.32 42.76
CA ASP A 214 -12.86 3.06 41.64
C ASP A 214 -13.13 2.35 40.29
N SER A 215 -12.92 3.09 39.18
CA SER A 215 -12.95 2.59 37.80
C SER A 215 -11.59 2.77 37.13
N PHE A 216 -11.23 1.87 36.21
CA PHE A 216 -10.03 2.00 35.39
C PHE A 216 -10.26 1.51 33.97
N VAL A 217 -9.36 1.88 33.05
CA VAL A 217 -9.39 1.46 31.65
C VAL A 217 -8.27 0.46 31.37
N THR A 218 -8.57 -0.54 30.56
CA THR A 218 -7.62 -1.45 29.91
C THR A 218 -7.91 -1.55 28.42
N ASP A 219 -6.86 -1.71 27.62
CA ASP A 219 -6.95 -1.73 26.16
C ASP A 219 -6.74 -3.15 25.59
N ALA A 220 -6.74 -4.16 26.46
CA ALA A 220 -6.24 -5.50 26.11
C ALA A 220 -7.26 -6.61 26.39
N LEU A 221 -7.76 -7.20 25.31
CA LEU A 221 -8.66 -8.35 25.32
C LEU A 221 -7.96 -9.58 24.75
N ASN A 222 -7.88 -10.65 25.54
CA ASN A 222 -7.31 -11.94 25.13
C ASN A 222 -5.91 -11.80 24.49
N ARG A 223 -5.07 -10.96 25.10
CA ARG A 223 -3.70 -10.63 24.67
C ARG A 223 -2.64 -11.34 25.53
N LEU A 224 -1.36 -11.13 25.24
CA LEU A 224 -0.27 -11.65 26.05
C LEU A 224 -0.27 -11.01 27.46
N PRO A 225 0.02 -11.77 28.54
CA PRO A 225 0.09 -11.26 29.91
C PRO A 225 1.41 -10.50 30.11
N VAL A 226 1.50 -9.29 29.57
CA VAL A 226 2.69 -8.44 29.64
C VAL A 226 2.76 -7.62 30.93
N GLU A 227 3.97 -7.19 31.28
CA GLU A 227 4.19 -6.33 32.45
C GLU A 227 3.57 -4.94 32.23
N ASP A 228 3.17 -4.29 33.32
CA ASP A 228 2.53 -2.96 33.36
C ASP A 228 1.19 -2.86 32.62
N ALA A 229 0.50 -3.99 32.42
CA ALA A 229 -0.84 -4.06 31.84
C ALA A 229 -1.80 -4.90 32.69
N VAL A 230 -3.10 -4.57 32.58
CA VAL A 230 -4.20 -5.45 33.01
C VAL A 230 -4.79 -6.05 31.74
N ILE A 231 -4.83 -7.37 31.60
CA ILE A 231 -5.42 -8.04 30.44
C ILE A 231 -6.74 -8.67 30.84
N ILE A 232 -7.77 -8.49 30.01
CA ILE A 232 -9.07 -9.14 30.17
C ILE A 232 -9.08 -10.42 29.34
N TYR A 233 -9.18 -11.57 30.01
CA TYR A 233 -9.37 -12.86 29.35
C TYR A 233 -10.82 -13.29 29.44
N THR A 234 -11.41 -13.68 28.30
CA THR A 234 -12.78 -14.18 28.20
C THR A 234 -12.80 -15.66 27.85
N ASP A 235 -13.98 -16.27 27.92
CA ASP A 235 -14.17 -17.68 27.60
C ASP A 235 -14.05 -18.01 26.10
N LYS A 236 -13.93 -16.98 25.24
CA LYS A 236 -13.55 -17.09 23.82
C LYS A 236 -12.05 -16.98 23.58
N GLY A 237 -11.31 -16.56 24.60
CA GLY A 237 -9.88 -16.39 24.56
C GLY A 237 -9.10 -17.70 24.61
N PRO A 238 -7.81 -17.63 24.97
CA PRO A 238 -7.01 -18.83 25.14
C PRO A 238 -7.47 -19.67 26.34
N GLU A 239 -7.26 -20.99 26.25
CA GLU A 239 -7.54 -21.92 27.37
C GLU A 239 -6.76 -21.57 28.65
N TYR A 240 -5.55 -21.04 28.48
CA TYR A 240 -4.66 -20.61 29.56
C TYR A 240 -3.95 -19.33 29.14
N ASN A 241 -3.91 -18.32 30.01
CA ASN A 241 -3.20 -17.07 29.71
C ASN A 241 -1.67 -17.18 29.79
N GLN A 242 -1.14 -18.21 30.47
CA GLN A 242 0.29 -18.43 30.68
C GLN A 242 1.01 -17.28 31.41
N ALA A 243 0.30 -16.52 32.24
CA ALA A 243 0.87 -15.43 33.01
C ALA A 243 2.01 -15.92 33.92
N LEU A 244 3.05 -15.11 34.12
CA LEU A 244 4.15 -15.42 35.03
C LEU A 244 3.69 -15.40 36.50
N ASP A 245 4.48 -16.00 37.39
CA ASP A 245 4.13 -16.14 38.82
C ASP A 245 4.07 -14.79 39.57
N ASP A 246 4.47 -13.69 38.94
CA ASP A 246 4.29 -12.32 39.46
C ASP A 246 2.88 -11.76 39.23
N ALA A 247 2.03 -12.47 38.49
CA ALA A 247 0.68 -12.00 38.18
C ALA A 247 -0.24 -11.99 39.41
N TYR A 248 -1.09 -10.98 39.46
CA TYR A 248 -2.26 -10.92 40.33
C TYR A 248 -3.50 -11.09 39.47
N GLU A 249 -4.42 -11.98 39.86
CA GLU A 249 -5.56 -12.34 39.00
C GLU A 249 -6.88 -12.34 39.77
N VAL A 250 -7.89 -11.73 39.16
CA VAL A 250 -9.26 -11.65 39.70
C VAL A 250 -10.20 -12.37 38.73
N VAL A 251 -10.90 -13.39 39.25
CA VAL A 251 -11.83 -14.20 38.48
C VAL A 251 -13.24 -13.70 38.68
N VAL A 252 -13.94 -13.44 37.58
CA VAL A 252 -15.29 -12.91 37.53
C VAL A 252 -16.17 -13.93 36.80
N ASP A 253 -17.19 -14.45 37.47
CA ASP A 253 -18.17 -15.34 36.85
C ASP A 253 -19.46 -14.56 36.53
N CYS A 254 -19.94 -14.67 35.30
CA CYS A 254 -21.18 -14.06 34.83
C CYS A 254 -22.35 -15.07 34.98
N SER A 255 -23.54 -14.58 35.34
CA SER A 255 -24.73 -15.43 35.49
C SER A 255 -25.31 -15.89 34.16
N ASP A 256 -25.13 -15.08 33.13
CA ASP A 256 -25.71 -15.24 31.80
C ASP A 256 -24.60 -15.30 30.75
N ASN A 257 -24.93 -15.80 29.56
CA ASN A 257 -24.03 -15.72 28.42
C ASN A 257 -23.81 -14.24 28.06
N TYR A 258 -22.57 -13.89 27.75
CA TYR A 258 -22.20 -12.57 27.27
C TYR A 258 -21.64 -12.64 25.85
N THR A 259 -21.58 -11.48 25.21
CA THR A 259 -20.92 -11.28 23.91
C THR A 259 -20.10 -10.01 24.01
N VAL A 260 -18.80 -10.11 23.73
CA VAL A 260 -17.93 -8.94 23.73
C VAL A 260 -18.09 -8.19 22.41
N ARG A 261 -18.63 -6.98 22.46
CA ARG A 261 -18.80 -6.09 21.29
C ARG A 261 -18.94 -4.65 21.76
N HIS A 262 -18.78 -3.70 20.84
CA HIS A 262 -19.00 -2.28 21.14
C HIS A 262 -20.39 -2.06 21.80
N GLY A 263 -20.42 -1.24 22.85
CA GLY A 263 -21.62 -0.91 23.60
C GLY A 263 -22.15 -2.05 24.48
N ALA A 264 -21.44 -3.18 24.59
CA ALA A 264 -21.80 -4.22 25.54
C ALA A 264 -21.45 -3.80 26.98
N GLU A 265 -22.42 -3.98 27.89
CA GLU A 265 -22.20 -3.95 29.33
C GLU A 265 -22.21 -5.40 29.83
N ILE A 266 -21.07 -5.89 30.30
CA ILE A 266 -20.92 -7.24 30.85
C ILE A 266 -20.82 -7.16 32.36
N VAL A 267 -21.70 -7.87 33.08
CA VAL A 267 -21.77 -7.83 34.54
C VAL A 267 -21.53 -9.21 35.13
N GLY A 268 -20.61 -9.28 36.08
CA GLY A 268 -20.29 -10.52 36.80
C GLY A 268 -19.96 -10.29 38.27
N THR A 269 -19.67 -11.38 38.97
CA THR A 269 -19.29 -11.37 40.39
C THR A 269 -17.91 -11.96 40.56
N VAL A 270 -17.06 -11.34 41.39
CA VAL A 270 -15.75 -11.89 41.76
C VAL A 270 -15.96 -13.17 42.55
N THR A 271 -15.44 -14.29 42.05
CA THR A 271 -15.57 -15.61 42.70
C THR A 271 -14.26 -16.12 43.28
N GLU A 272 -13.13 -15.78 42.66
CA GLU A 272 -11.81 -16.25 43.06
C GLU A 272 -10.77 -15.13 42.87
N ILE A 273 -9.72 -15.13 43.69
CA ILE A 273 -8.59 -14.20 43.60
C ILE A 273 -7.30 -15.00 43.79
N TYR A 274 -6.33 -14.78 42.91
CA TYR A 274 -5.02 -15.43 42.91
C TYR A 274 -3.93 -14.37 43.08
N ALA A 275 -3.20 -14.49 44.19
CA ALA A 275 -2.05 -13.64 44.47
C ALA A 275 -0.79 -14.17 43.77
N PRO A 276 0.26 -13.35 43.59
CA PRO A 276 1.55 -13.78 43.05
C PRO A 276 2.10 -15.04 43.74
N GLY A 277 2.58 -15.98 42.93
CA GLY A 277 3.05 -17.31 43.34
C GLY A 277 1.94 -18.32 43.66
N GLY A 278 0.67 -17.95 43.44
CA GLY A 278 -0.49 -18.83 43.53
C GLY A 278 -0.60 -19.82 42.37
N SER A 279 -1.66 -20.64 42.39
CA SER A 279 -2.02 -21.49 41.25
C SER A 279 -2.70 -20.67 40.15
N ASP A 280 -2.59 -21.11 38.90
CA ASP A 280 -3.22 -20.42 37.78
C ASP A 280 -4.75 -20.66 37.74
N PRO A 281 -5.56 -19.62 37.48
CA PRO A 281 -7.00 -19.74 37.32
C PRO A 281 -7.33 -20.57 36.07
N GLN A 282 -8.46 -21.27 36.12
CA GLN A 282 -8.96 -22.07 34.99
C GLN A 282 -10.07 -21.31 34.26
N MET A 283 -9.97 -21.25 32.93
CA MET A 283 -11.03 -20.70 32.07
C MET A 283 -12.20 -21.68 31.96
N LYS A 284 -13.43 -21.16 31.92
CA LYS A 284 -14.66 -21.92 31.71
C LYS A 284 -15.72 -21.02 31.03
N PRO A 285 -16.81 -21.59 30.48
CA PRO A 285 -17.89 -20.78 29.91
C PRO A 285 -18.42 -19.73 30.89
N ASN A 286 -18.69 -18.52 30.39
CA ASN A 286 -19.18 -17.35 31.11
C ASN A 286 -18.25 -16.84 32.24
N ARG A 287 -16.95 -17.13 32.15
CA ARG A 287 -15.93 -16.60 33.07
C ARG A 287 -15.09 -15.53 32.39
N ILE A 288 -14.65 -14.56 33.17
CA ILE A 288 -13.67 -13.55 32.82
C ILE A 288 -12.54 -13.60 33.84
N ILE A 289 -11.30 -13.43 33.40
CA ILE A 289 -10.12 -13.35 34.26
C ILE A 289 -9.43 -12.01 33.97
N MET A 290 -9.32 -11.16 34.99
CA MET A 290 -8.51 -9.94 34.93
C MET A 290 -7.12 -10.28 35.45
N THR A 291 -6.11 -10.26 34.58
CA THR A 291 -4.72 -10.60 34.93
C THR A 291 -3.89 -9.33 34.88
N ALA A 292 -3.24 -8.98 35.99
CA ALA A 292 -2.35 -7.83 36.07
C ALA A 292 -0.93 -8.24 36.42
N ARG A 293 0.06 -7.63 35.76
CA ARG A 293 1.48 -7.79 36.07
C ARG A 293 2.16 -6.44 36.22
N GLY A 294 3.14 -6.34 37.12
CA GLY A 294 3.77 -5.09 37.51
C GLY A 294 2.95 -4.30 38.54
N ASP A 295 3.65 -3.60 39.46
CA ASP A 295 3.04 -2.97 40.64
C ASP A 295 1.93 -1.97 40.27
N SER A 296 2.11 -1.23 39.18
CA SER A 296 1.13 -0.25 38.68
C SER A 296 -0.19 -0.93 38.27
N ALA A 297 -0.12 -1.99 37.46
CA ALA A 297 -1.31 -2.70 37.01
C ALA A 297 -1.97 -3.48 38.16
N VAL A 298 -1.17 -4.13 39.02
CA VAL A 298 -1.68 -4.86 40.19
C VAL A 298 -2.44 -3.93 41.13
N SER A 299 -1.99 -2.69 41.29
CA SER A 299 -2.70 -1.70 42.13
C SER A 299 -4.12 -1.38 41.64
N LYS A 300 -4.41 -1.55 40.34
CA LYS A 300 -5.74 -1.32 39.75
C LYS A 300 -6.76 -2.38 40.15
N ILE A 301 -6.34 -3.64 40.36
CA ILE A 301 -7.25 -4.77 40.60
C ILE A 301 -7.12 -5.42 41.99
N SER A 302 -6.08 -5.10 42.75
CA SER A 302 -5.85 -5.70 44.09
C SER A 302 -6.84 -5.24 45.18
N GLY A 303 -7.68 -4.24 44.89
CA GLY A 303 -8.74 -3.77 45.79
C GLY A 303 -10.02 -4.63 45.78
N TYR A 304 -10.18 -5.51 44.79
CA TYR A 304 -11.36 -6.36 44.69
C TYR A 304 -11.40 -7.45 45.77
N SER A 305 -12.61 -7.83 46.17
CA SER A 305 -12.90 -8.91 47.10
C SER A 305 -13.90 -9.90 46.50
N VAL A 306 -13.83 -11.16 46.93
CA VAL A 306 -14.83 -12.18 46.55
C VAL A 306 -16.23 -11.70 46.96
N GLY A 307 -17.16 -11.73 46.00
CA GLY A 307 -18.51 -11.20 46.14
C GLY A 307 -18.74 -9.81 45.54
N ASP A 308 -17.67 -9.09 45.16
CA ASP A 308 -17.80 -7.80 44.50
C ASP A 308 -18.42 -7.95 43.10
N THR A 309 -19.23 -6.97 42.70
CA THR A 309 -19.75 -6.88 41.33
C THR A 309 -18.69 -6.23 40.45
N VAL A 310 -18.47 -6.76 39.26
CA VAL A 310 -17.63 -6.17 38.22
C VAL A 310 -18.51 -5.87 37.00
N ARG A 311 -18.34 -4.69 36.42
CA ARG A 311 -18.91 -4.29 35.14
C ARG A 311 -17.79 -3.98 34.15
N LEU A 312 -17.95 -4.44 32.92
CA LEU A 312 -17.10 -4.12 31.78
C LEU A 312 -17.94 -3.40 30.73
N ASP A 313 -17.53 -2.19 30.38
CA ASP A 313 -18.06 -1.43 29.25
C ASP A 313 -17.06 -1.50 28.10
N ILE A 314 -17.51 -1.93 26.92
CA ILE A 314 -16.66 -2.18 25.77
C ILE A 314 -16.89 -1.10 24.71
N GLU A 315 -15.82 -0.41 24.32
CA GLU A 315 -15.80 0.56 23.23
C GLU A 315 -14.74 0.16 22.21
N VAL A 316 -14.98 0.54 20.97
CA VAL A 316 -14.09 0.29 19.83
C VAL A 316 -14.07 1.54 18.98
N SER A 317 -12.89 1.93 18.53
CA SER A 317 -12.66 3.06 17.63
C SER A 317 -11.57 2.72 16.62
N ASP A 318 -11.49 3.50 15.56
CA ASP A 318 -10.38 3.53 14.62
C ASP A 318 -9.42 4.64 15.03
N ALA A 319 -8.14 4.30 15.26
CA ALA A 319 -7.11 5.29 15.61
C ALA A 319 -6.92 6.36 14.53
N LEU A 320 -7.39 6.10 13.30
CA LEU A 320 -7.37 7.05 12.19
C LEU A 320 -8.67 7.87 12.09
N GLY A 321 -9.70 7.53 12.85
CA GLY A 321 -11.00 8.24 12.89
C GLY A 321 -11.81 8.14 11.60
N ARG A 322 -11.57 7.12 10.77
CA ARG A 322 -12.20 6.96 9.45
C ARG A 322 -13.24 5.85 9.40
N SER A 323 -13.11 4.86 10.27
CA SER A 323 -13.90 3.61 10.19
C SER A 323 -14.59 3.23 11.50
N ASP A 324 -14.85 4.17 12.40
CA ASP A 324 -15.51 3.91 13.69
C ASP A 324 -16.82 3.12 13.52
N GLU A 325 -17.74 3.60 12.68
CA GLU A 325 -19.04 2.94 12.47
C GLU A 325 -18.90 1.53 11.85
N LEU A 326 -17.87 1.32 11.03
CA LEU A 326 -17.59 0.02 10.41
C LEU A 326 -17.04 -0.97 11.44
N LEU A 327 -16.14 -0.52 12.31
CA LEU A 327 -15.62 -1.32 13.41
C LEU A 327 -16.70 -1.71 14.42
N ILE A 328 -17.61 -0.77 14.74
CA ILE A 328 -18.75 -1.01 15.64
C ILE A 328 -19.65 -2.13 15.11
N ASN A 329 -19.82 -2.20 13.78
CA ASN A 329 -20.71 -3.15 13.10
C ASN A 329 -19.97 -4.34 12.47
N ALA A 330 -18.70 -4.55 12.80
CA ALA A 330 -17.90 -5.64 12.25
C ALA A 330 -18.53 -7.01 12.56
N GLU A 331 -18.70 -7.83 11.52
CA GLU A 331 -19.21 -9.21 11.63
C GLU A 331 -18.06 -10.22 11.62
N SER A 332 -17.07 -10.00 10.77
CA SER A 332 -15.82 -10.76 10.71
C SER A 332 -14.66 -9.82 10.46
N ALA A 333 -13.57 -9.99 11.20
CA ALA A 333 -12.36 -9.19 11.00
C ALA A 333 -11.11 -9.95 11.45
N THR A 334 -10.01 -9.78 10.73
CA THR A 334 -8.70 -10.33 11.09
C THR A 334 -7.64 -9.23 11.07
N GLY A 335 -6.74 -9.28 12.04
CA GLY A 335 -5.49 -8.53 11.98
C GLY A 335 -4.61 -8.97 10.81
N GLY A 336 -3.72 -8.10 10.35
CA GLY A 336 -2.73 -8.41 9.32
C GLY A 336 -1.32 -7.97 9.68
N HIS A 337 -0.40 -8.16 8.75
CA HIS A 337 0.99 -7.78 8.87
C HIS A 337 1.18 -6.28 8.58
N LEU A 338 0.94 -5.84 7.33
CA LEU A 338 1.18 -4.47 6.84
C LEU A 338 0.07 -4.04 5.87
N PRO A 339 -0.36 -2.76 5.88
CA PRO A 339 -1.20 -2.24 4.83
C PRO A 339 -0.42 -2.14 3.51
N LEU A 340 -1.09 -2.40 2.40
CA LEU A 340 -0.56 -2.27 1.05
C LEU A 340 -1.21 -1.11 0.30
N MET A 341 -2.51 -0.90 0.53
CA MET A 341 -3.30 0.22 0.02
C MET A 341 -4.15 0.77 1.16
N ILE A 342 -4.21 2.09 1.27
CA ILE A 342 -5.09 2.80 2.20
C ILE A 342 -5.82 3.90 1.43
N ASP A 343 -7.15 3.83 1.36
CA ASP A 343 -8.02 4.82 0.69
C ASP A 343 -7.58 5.21 -0.73
N GLY A 344 -7.11 4.22 -1.49
CA GLY A 344 -6.63 4.38 -2.85
C GLY A 344 -5.19 4.86 -2.97
N GLU A 345 -4.51 5.15 -1.85
CA GLU A 345 -3.08 5.46 -1.82
C GLU A 345 -2.23 4.20 -1.55
N PRO A 346 -1.22 3.91 -2.38
CA PRO A 346 -0.29 2.82 -2.16
C PRO A 346 0.67 3.11 -1.01
N CYS A 347 0.81 2.15 -0.08
CA CYS A 347 1.76 2.18 1.04
C CYS A 347 3.19 1.81 0.59
N SER A 348 3.58 2.21 -0.63
CA SER A 348 4.83 1.78 -1.23
C SER A 348 6.06 2.44 -0.60
N TYR A 349 5.90 3.56 0.11
CA TYR A 349 7.00 4.19 0.84
C TYR A 349 7.30 3.42 2.14
N GLU A 350 6.26 3.09 2.91
CA GLU A 350 6.34 2.33 4.16
C GLU A 350 6.92 0.93 3.93
N ASN A 351 6.59 0.34 2.79
CA ASN A 351 7.00 -1.02 2.42
C ASN A 351 8.28 -1.07 1.57
N LEU A 352 8.86 0.10 1.23
CA LEU A 352 9.93 0.25 0.25
C LEU A 352 11.17 -0.61 0.53
N HIS A 353 11.57 -0.70 1.79
CA HIS A 353 12.81 -1.39 2.20
C HIS A 353 12.63 -2.89 2.40
N LEU A 354 11.42 -3.42 2.20
CA LEU A 354 11.12 -4.83 2.36
C LEU A 354 11.30 -5.56 1.02
N THR A 355 12.57 -5.77 0.65
CA THR A 355 12.98 -6.33 -0.65
C THR A 355 13.12 -7.86 -0.62
N GLU A 356 13.05 -8.48 0.55
CA GLU A 356 13.06 -9.94 0.65
C GLU A 356 11.81 -10.51 0.00
N ARG A 357 12.01 -11.56 -0.80
CA ARG A 357 10.92 -12.27 -1.47
C ARG A 357 10.30 -13.29 -0.54
N CYS A 358 8.97 -13.33 -0.48
CA CYS A 358 8.24 -14.29 0.32
C CYS A 358 6.91 -14.65 -0.34
N SER A 359 6.42 -15.85 -0.05
CA SER A 359 5.00 -16.16 -0.31
C SER A 359 4.15 -15.27 0.57
N ALA A 360 3.03 -14.77 0.05
CA ALA A 360 2.14 -13.88 0.79
C ALA A 360 0.66 -14.10 0.49
N SER A 361 -0.17 -13.82 1.48
CA SER A 361 -1.63 -13.74 1.32
C SER A 361 -2.06 -12.29 1.46
N ILE A 362 -2.93 -11.83 0.56
CA ILE A 362 -3.47 -10.46 0.56
C ILE A 362 -4.99 -10.55 0.53
N ILE A 363 -5.62 -9.63 1.27
CA ILE A 363 -7.05 -9.34 1.13
C ILE A 363 -7.24 -7.85 0.89
N GLY A 364 -8.17 -7.49 0.01
CA GLY A 364 -8.51 -6.11 -0.27
C GLY A 364 -9.86 -5.96 -0.96
N TYR A 365 -10.27 -4.72 -1.20
CA TYR A 365 -11.45 -4.42 -2.02
C TYR A 365 -11.20 -3.32 -3.04
N THR A 366 -11.94 -3.36 -4.15
CA THR A 366 -11.79 -2.46 -5.32
C THR A 366 -12.70 -1.23 -5.24
N GLU A 367 -12.59 -0.31 -6.22
CA GLU A 367 -13.50 0.84 -6.38
C GLU A 367 -14.97 0.46 -6.61
N SER A 368 -15.25 -0.78 -7.03
CA SER A 368 -16.63 -1.30 -7.13
C SER A 368 -17.13 -1.91 -5.82
N GLY A 369 -16.27 -2.05 -4.81
CA GLY A 369 -16.58 -2.73 -3.55
C GLY A 369 -16.38 -4.25 -3.60
N SER A 370 -15.96 -4.82 -4.74
CA SER A 370 -15.62 -6.24 -4.85
C SER A 370 -14.44 -6.57 -3.94
N ILE A 371 -14.48 -7.71 -3.25
CA ILE A 371 -13.39 -8.21 -2.41
C ILE A 371 -12.54 -9.19 -3.20
N MET A 372 -11.23 -9.11 -3.04
CA MET A 372 -10.25 -10.06 -3.57
C MET A 372 -9.50 -10.80 -2.48
N LEU A 373 -9.42 -12.11 -2.59
CA LEU A 373 -8.49 -12.98 -1.85
C LEU A 373 -7.35 -13.35 -2.79
N ILE A 374 -6.11 -13.04 -2.44
CA ILE A 374 -4.96 -13.19 -3.34
C ILE A 374 -3.88 -14.03 -2.66
N SER A 375 -3.45 -15.09 -3.32
CA SER A 375 -2.31 -15.92 -2.92
C SER A 375 -1.13 -15.65 -3.84
N LEU A 376 -0.13 -14.95 -3.33
CA LEU A 376 1.16 -14.70 -3.97
C LEU A 376 2.11 -15.86 -3.67
N ASP A 377 1.76 -17.03 -4.16
CA ASP A 377 2.57 -18.23 -4.09
C ASP A 377 2.34 -19.05 -5.36
N SER A 378 3.36 -19.78 -5.79
CA SER A 378 3.32 -20.41 -7.09
C SER A 378 2.39 -21.62 -7.10
N SER A 379 1.70 -21.80 -8.21
CA SER A 379 0.88 -22.99 -8.50
C SER A 379 1.69 -24.08 -9.23
N LYS A 380 2.94 -23.79 -9.61
CA LYS A 380 3.73 -24.61 -10.54
C LYS A 380 4.88 -25.34 -9.87
N ASP A 381 5.64 -24.63 -9.06
CA ASP A 381 6.84 -25.14 -8.39
C ASP A 381 7.17 -24.28 -7.16
N ASN A 382 8.16 -24.69 -6.35
CA ASN A 382 8.59 -23.93 -5.17
C ASN A 382 9.84 -23.08 -5.46
N ASP A 383 9.99 -22.51 -6.65
CA ASP A 383 11.11 -21.63 -6.99
C ASP A 383 10.98 -20.28 -6.27
N PRO A 384 11.91 -19.91 -5.36
CA PRO A 384 11.88 -18.61 -4.69
C PRO A 384 11.94 -17.41 -5.63
N GLU A 385 12.41 -17.60 -6.87
CA GLU A 385 12.42 -16.54 -7.88
C GLU A 385 11.00 -16.17 -8.38
N ARG A 386 10.00 -17.04 -8.15
CA ARG A 386 8.59 -16.80 -8.46
C ARG A 386 7.83 -16.05 -7.35
N LEU A 387 8.51 -15.71 -6.26
CA LEU A 387 7.90 -14.97 -5.16
C LEU A 387 8.03 -13.45 -5.36
N PHE A 388 7.08 -12.70 -4.81
CA PHE A 388 7.11 -11.25 -4.78
C PHE A 388 7.91 -10.74 -3.58
N SER A 389 8.58 -9.60 -3.72
CA SER A 389 9.02 -8.83 -2.54
C SER A 389 7.85 -8.03 -1.97
N ILE A 390 7.85 -7.75 -0.67
CA ILE A 390 6.78 -6.94 -0.04
C ILE A 390 6.72 -5.53 -0.66
N SER A 391 7.88 -4.96 -1.00
CA SER A 391 7.99 -3.70 -1.76
C SER A 391 7.20 -3.71 -3.06
N GLN A 392 7.08 -4.85 -3.76
CA GLN A 392 6.30 -4.97 -5.00
C GLN A 392 4.78 -5.06 -4.76
N MET A 393 4.35 -5.53 -3.59
CA MET A 393 2.94 -5.90 -3.35
C MET A 393 2.00 -4.70 -3.30
N SER A 394 2.47 -3.51 -2.91
CA SER A 394 1.65 -2.28 -2.96
C SER A 394 1.35 -1.85 -4.41
N TYR A 395 2.28 -2.08 -5.33
CA TYR A 395 2.09 -1.81 -6.76
C TYR A 395 1.14 -2.81 -7.39
N LEU A 396 1.32 -4.10 -7.10
CA LEU A 396 0.43 -5.15 -7.54
C LEU A 396 -1.02 -4.89 -7.07
N ALA A 397 -1.21 -4.51 -5.80
CA ALA A 397 -2.53 -4.17 -5.26
C ALA A 397 -3.19 -3.01 -6.02
N ARG A 398 -2.42 -1.97 -6.39
CA ARG A 398 -2.90 -0.84 -7.19
C ARG A 398 -3.30 -1.27 -8.61
N GLU A 399 -2.54 -2.15 -9.25
CA GLU A 399 -2.84 -2.67 -10.59
C GLU A 399 -4.10 -3.54 -10.61
N LEU A 400 -4.30 -4.34 -9.56
CA LEU A 400 -5.53 -5.11 -9.31
C LEU A 400 -6.71 -4.24 -8.86
N GLY A 401 -6.57 -2.91 -8.90
CA GLY A 401 -7.66 -1.97 -8.62
C GLY A 401 -8.07 -1.87 -7.15
N LEU A 402 -7.26 -2.40 -6.22
CA LEU A 402 -7.57 -2.38 -4.79
C LEU A 402 -7.41 -0.98 -4.21
N VAL A 403 -8.44 -0.48 -3.54
CA VAL A 403 -8.40 0.82 -2.84
C VAL A 403 -7.99 0.67 -1.38
N ASN A 404 -8.28 -0.48 -0.78
CA ASN A 404 -7.77 -0.85 0.52
C ASN A 404 -7.29 -2.30 0.45
N ALA A 405 -6.11 -2.57 0.98
CA ALA A 405 -5.49 -3.89 0.91
C ALA A 405 -4.57 -4.14 2.10
N LEU A 406 -4.62 -5.34 2.64
CA LEU A 406 -3.86 -5.77 3.82
C LEU A 406 -3.08 -7.05 3.50
N LEU A 407 -1.78 -7.02 3.79
CA LEU A 407 -0.93 -8.20 3.82
C LEU A 407 -1.29 -9.04 5.05
N LEU A 408 -1.66 -10.30 4.86
CA LEU A 408 -2.00 -11.26 5.91
C LEU A 408 -0.74 -12.03 6.38
N ASP A 409 -0.90 -13.24 6.94
CA ASP A 409 0.24 -14.08 7.30
C ASP A 409 0.99 -14.57 6.05
N ILE A 410 2.32 -14.67 6.15
CA ILE A 410 3.25 -14.85 5.03
C ILE A 410 4.06 -16.15 5.15
N SER A 411 4.92 -16.41 4.17
CA SER A 411 5.82 -17.57 4.13
C SER A 411 5.04 -18.90 4.18
N ASN A 412 5.44 -19.84 5.03
CA ASN A 412 4.87 -21.18 5.09
C ASN A 412 3.38 -21.22 5.48
N SER A 413 2.81 -20.11 5.95
CA SER A 413 1.38 -20.03 6.30
C SER A 413 0.48 -19.83 5.07
N VAL A 414 1.06 -19.45 3.92
CA VAL A 414 0.30 -19.06 2.73
C VAL A 414 -0.35 -20.27 2.09
N THR A 415 -1.68 -20.26 2.10
CA THR A 415 -2.47 -21.33 1.52
C THR A 415 -3.81 -20.79 1.06
N MET A 416 -4.19 -21.15 -0.16
CA MET A 416 -5.52 -20.93 -0.71
C MET A 416 -6.12 -22.26 -1.16
N THR A 417 -7.39 -22.47 -0.82
CA THR A 417 -8.21 -23.58 -1.34
C THR A 417 -9.37 -23.02 -2.15
N ALA A 418 -9.78 -23.70 -3.20
CA ALA A 418 -10.97 -23.37 -3.97
C ALA A 418 -11.77 -24.62 -4.33
N ALA A 419 -13.08 -24.46 -4.48
CA ALA A 419 -13.98 -25.54 -4.90
C ALA A 419 -13.49 -26.14 -6.24
N ASP A 420 -13.48 -27.47 -6.34
CA ASP A 420 -13.30 -28.20 -7.58
C ASP A 420 -14.20 -29.44 -7.63
N GLY A 421 -15.16 -29.43 -8.56
CA GLY A 421 -16.22 -30.44 -8.59
C GLY A 421 -17.00 -30.51 -7.26
N ASP A 422 -16.95 -31.68 -6.62
CA ASP A 422 -17.61 -31.94 -5.32
C ASP A 422 -16.66 -31.71 -4.11
N GLY A 423 -15.44 -31.24 -4.34
CA GLY A 423 -14.39 -31.10 -3.33
C GLY A 423 -13.75 -29.71 -3.29
N TYR A 424 -12.62 -29.62 -2.59
CA TYR A 424 -11.82 -28.41 -2.43
C TYR A 424 -10.35 -28.76 -2.62
N ASP A 425 -9.69 -28.07 -3.57
CA ASP A 425 -8.29 -28.32 -3.91
C ASP A 425 -7.43 -27.11 -3.55
N LEU A 426 -6.15 -27.38 -3.25
CA LEU A 426 -5.14 -26.35 -3.08
C LEU A 426 -4.90 -25.63 -4.41
N VAL A 427 -4.86 -24.30 -4.35
CA VAL A 427 -4.61 -23.43 -5.51
C VAL A 427 -3.11 -23.16 -5.69
N ASN A 428 -2.37 -23.06 -4.59
CA ASN A 428 -0.92 -22.90 -4.55
C ASN A 428 -0.22 -24.16 -4.03
N ILE A 429 1.11 -24.21 -4.18
CA ILE A 429 1.96 -25.23 -3.55
C ILE A 429 2.50 -24.64 -2.23
N PRO A 430 2.04 -25.10 -1.05
CA PRO A 430 2.48 -24.51 0.21
C PRO A 430 3.99 -24.52 0.37
N ASN A 431 4.55 -23.34 0.63
CA ASN A 431 5.97 -23.14 0.84
C ASN A 431 6.46 -23.96 2.06
N GLY A 432 7.26 -24.99 1.82
CA GLY A 432 7.67 -25.99 2.83
C GLY A 432 7.23 -27.43 2.52
N GLY A 433 6.42 -27.62 1.48
CA GLY A 433 6.04 -28.93 0.94
C GLY A 433 4.74 -29.52 1.51
N ASP A 434 4.40 -29.16 2.76
CA ASP A 434 3.14 -29.52 3.41
C ASP A 434 2.41 -28.24 3.87
N GLU A 435 1.09 -28.30 3.91
CA GLU A 435 0.24 -27.21 4.41
C GLU A 435 0.52 -26.94 5.90
N ARG A 436 0.79 -25.68 6.27
CA ARG A 436 1.04 -25.30 7.67
C ARG A 436 -0.27 -25.01 8.39
N ALA A 437 -0.35 -25.43 9.65
CA ALA A 437 -1.45 -25.03 10.53
C ALA A 437 -1.35 -23.53 10.88
N VAL A 438 -2.45 -22.81 10.64
CA VAL A 438 -2.62 -21.37 10.85
C VAL A 438 -3.63 -21.09 11.96
N ILE A 439 -3.69 -19.85 12.43
CA ILE A 439 -4.53 -19.48 13.57
C ILE A 439 -5.98 -19.18 13.19
N GLY A 440 -6.21 -18.81 11.93
CA GLY A 440 -7.53 -18.56 11.38
C GLY A 440 -7.52 -18.62 9.87
N THR A 441 -8.71 -18.79 9.32
CA THR A 441 -8.98 -18.97 7.90
C THR A 441 -10.14 -18.06 7.52
N LEU A 442 -9.96 -17.27 6.46
CA LEU A 442 -11.05 -16.52 5.84
C LEU A 442 -11.72 -17.42 4.81
N ILE A 443 -13.02 -17.63 4.94
CA ILE A 443 -13.80 -18.50 4.07
C ILE A 443 -14.84 -17.67 3.33
N LEU A 444 -14.74 -17.64 2.00
CA LEU A 444 -15.84 -17.25 1.12
C LEU A 444 -16.79 -18.43 0.98
N SER A 445 -18.07 -18.22 1.29
CA SER A 445 -19.11 -19.23 1.18
C SER A 445 -20.38 -18.67 0.55
N HIS A 446 -21.25 -19.55 0.06
CA HIS A 446 -22.61 -19.20 -0.33
C HIS A 446 -23.66 -19.89 0.54
N GLY A 447 -24.82 -19.26 0.71
CA GLY A 447 -25.89 -19.75 1.57
C GLY A 447 -27.26 -19.17 1.22
N ALA A 448 -28.16 -19.12 2.21
CA ALA A 448 -29.43 -18.42 2.03
C ALA A 448 -29.18 -16.93 1.77
N ALA A 449 -30.01 -16.29 0.94
CA ALA A 449 -29.91 -14.84 0.74
C ALA A 449 -30.17 -14.08 2.05
N GLY A 450 -29.24 -13.21 2.43
CA GLY A 450 -29.39 -12.28 3.56
C GLY A 450 -29.89 -10.90 3.13
N ASN A 451 -29.62 -9.88 3.95
CA ASN A 451 -30.02 -8.48 3.71
C ASN A 451 -29.27 -7.82 2.55
N ALA A 452 -29.76 -6.73 1.98
CA ALA A 452 -28.94 -5.94 1.04
C ALA A 452 -27.66 -5.42 1.72
N GLN A 453 -26.62 -5.14 0.93
CA GLN A 453 -25.44 -4.43 1.42
C GLN A 453 -25.84 -3.02 1.87
N GLY A 454 -25.21 -2.55 2.94
CA GLY A 454 -25.36 -1.18 3.44
C GLY A 454 -24.75 -0.15 2.49
N ASP A 455 -25.19 1.10 2.62
CA ASP A 455 -24.60 2.21 1.87
C ASP A 455 -23.23 2.55 2.48
N PHE A 456 -22.20 2.63 1.65
CA PHE A 456 -20.89 3.12 2.06
C PHE A 456 -20.18 3.85 0.93
N ASP A 457 -19.39 4.85 1.31
CA ASP A 457 -18.56 5.59 0.38
C ASP A 457 -17.29 4.79 0.10
N ILE A 458 -17.22 4.17 -1.07
CA ILE A 458 -16.02 3.47 -1.53
C ILE A 458 -14.95 4.52 -1.88
N PRO A 459 -13.74 4.44 -1.31
CA PRO A 459 -12.63 5.28 -1.72
C PRO A 459 -12.30 5.10 -3.20
N LYS A 460 -11.70 6.11 -3.82
CA LYS A 460 -11.22 6.00 -5.20
C LYS A 460 -9.72 5.81 -5.22
N LEU A 461 -9.23 5.12 -6.24
CA LEU A 461 -7.79 5.08 -6.51
C LEU A 461 -7.28 6.49 -6.73
N VAL A 462 -6.19 6.84 -6.05
CA VAL A 462 -5.56 8.15 -6.21
C VAL A 462 -4.75 8.13 -7.51
N ARG A 463 -5.35 8.69 -8.57
CA ARG A 463 -4.78 8.84 -9.90
C ARG A 463 -5.03 10.24 -10.45
N PHE A 464 -4.07 10.74 -11.21
CA PHE A 464 -4.03 12.11 -11.69
C PHE A 464 -3.64 12.12 -13.18
N ASP A 465 -4.46 12.75 -14.03
CA ASP A 465 -4.37 12.74 -15.50
C ASP A 465 -3.56 13.93 -16.07
N GLU A 466 -2.66 14.52 -15.28
CA GLU A 466 -1.76 15.56 -15.77
C GLU A 466 -0.55 14.98 -16.51
N ASP A 467 -0.04 15.74 -17.48
CA ASP A 467 1.25 15.46 -18.10
C ASP A 467 2.37 15.59 -17.05
N ILE A 468 2.83 14.44 -16.59
CA ILE A 468 3.88 14.32 -15.58
C ILE A 468 5.29 14.31 -16.18
N SER A 469 5.45 14.39 -17.50
CA SER A 469 6.78 14.49 -18.13
C SER A 469 7.52 15.76 -17.70
N ALA A 470 6.81 16.81 -17.25
CA ALA A 470 7.38 18.01 -16.68
C ALA A 470 6.58 18.51 -15.46
N LEU A 471 7.12 18.30 -14.27
CA LEU A 471 6.57 18.83 -13.02
C LEU A 471 7.06 20.27 -12.81
N ARG A 472 6.12 21.22 -12.73
CA ARG A 472 6.41 22.64 -12.54
C ARG A 472 5.95 23.08 -11.15
N PHE A 473 6.79 23.80 -10.42
CA PHE A 473 6.51 24.23 -9.05
C PHE A 473 6.08 25.69 -8.97
N SER A 474 5.56 26.27 -10.05
CA SER A 474 5.07 27.65 -10.09
C SER A 474 3.85 27.92 -9.21
N ASP A 475 3.17 26.86 -8.77
CA ASP A 475 2.03 26.85 -7.86
C ASP A 475 1.96 25.50 -7.12
N SER A 476 0.95 25.35 -6.25
CA SER A 476 0.78 24.16 -5.42
C SER A 476 0.10 22.96 -6.10
N SER A 477 -0.26 23.04 -7.38
CA SER A 477 -1.01 21.97 -8.08
C SER A 477 -0.27 20.64 -8.11
N MET A 478 1.07 20.68 -8.21
CA MET A 478 1.91 19.49 -8.26
C MET A 478 2.21 18.88 -6.88
N HIS A 479 1.81 19.52 -5.77
CA HIS A 479 2.10 19.03 -4.41
C HIS A 479 1.56 17.63 -4.13
N LYS A 480 0.51 17.23 -4.84
CA LYS A 480 -0.06 15.88 -4.76
C LYS A 480 0.92 14.76 -5.13
N TYR A 481 1.91 15.06 -5.97
CA TYR A 481 2.99 14.13 -6.34
C TYR A 481 4.20 14.20 -5.40
N LEU A 482 4.21 15.11 -4.41
CA LEU A 482 5.41 15.38 -3.63
C LEU A 482 5.33 14.72 -2.26
N ARG A 483 6.43 14.12 -1.81
CA ARG A 483 6.62 13.58 -0.47
C ARG A 483 8.00 13.95 0.07
N THR A 484 8.11 14.11 1.38
CA THR A 484 9.38 14.38 2.08
C THR A 484 10.15 13.10 2.35
N SER A 485 11.39 13.23 2.85
CA SER A 485 12.27 12.13 3.27
C SER A 485 11.64 11.11 4.23
N SER A 486 10.54 11.47 4.91
CA SER A 486 9.80 10.63 5.87
C SER A 486 8.49 10.05 5.32
N GLY A 487 8.20 10.27 4.03
CA GLY A 487 6.93 9.89 3.41
C GLY A 487 5.78 10.86 3.70
N GLY A 488 5.98 11.87 4.55
CA GLY A 488 4.97 12.91 4.81
C GLY A 488 4.76 13.86 3.64
N HIS A 489 3.57 14.47 3.57
CA HIS A 489 3.28 15.55 2.61
C HIS A 489 4.15 16.78 2.86
N ILE A 490 4.36 17.59 1.82
CA ILE A 490 5.08 18.85 1.93
C ILE A 490 4.28 19.83 2.78
N GLY A 491 4.92 20.36 3.83
CA GLY A 491 4.34 21.31 4.78
C GLY A 491 5.04 22.67 4.80
N ILE A 492 4.69 23.47 5.82
CA ILE A 492 5.28 24.79 6.11
C ILE A 492 6.52 24.72 7.01
N ASP A 493 6.75 23.60 7.71
CA ASP A 493 7.89 23.41 8.61
C ASP A 493 8.62 22.09 8.28
N GLY A 494 9.88 22.19 7.86
CA GLY A 494 10.74 21.06 7.51
C GLY A 494 11.86 21.47 6.54
N ASN A 495 12.83 20.58 6.31
CA ASN A 495 13.93 20.79 5.37
C ASN A 495 13.49 20.85 3.89
N VAL A 496 12.21 20.63 3.61
CA VAL A 496 11.61 20.79 2.28
C VAL A 496 10.26 21.48 2.44
N CYS A 497 10.08 22.65 1.83
CA CYS A 497 8.84 23.42 1.93
C CYS A 497 8.53 24.16 0.62
N TYR A 498 7.26 24.50 0.44
CA TYR A 498 6.84 25.33 -0.69
C TYR A 498 6.77 26.80 -0.30
N ASP A 499 7.46 27.67 -1.03
CA ASP A 499 7.33 29.12 -0.87
C ASP A 499 6.40 29.68 -1.94
N SER A 500 5.23 30.16 -1.49
CA SER A 500 4.23 30.78 -2.35
C SER A 500 4.64 32.14 -2.93
N ILE A 501 5.62 32.83 -2.32
CA ILE A 501 6.15 34.11 -2.78
C ILE A 501 7.15 33.88 -3.91
N ASP A 502 8.13 33.00 -3.66
CA ASP A 502 9.15 32.63 -4.65
C ASP A 502 8.61 31.68 -5.72
N LYS A 503 7.44 31.07 -5.48
CA LYS A 503 6.78 30.09 -6.36
C LYS A 503 7.72 28.94 -6.71
N ALA A 504 8.34 28.40 -5.67
CA ALA A 504 9.36 27.39 -5.77
C ALA A 504 9.32 26.45 -4.57
N LEU A 505 9.91 25.28 -4.75
CA LEU A 505 10.11 24.36 -3.65
C LEU A 505 11.51 24.53 -3.09
N HIS A 506 11.62 24.89 -1.81
CA HIS A 506 12.88 25.09 -1.12
C HIS A 506 13.31 23.79 -0.44
N MET A 507 14.60 23.47 -0.54
CA MET A 507 15.26 22.37 0.15
C MET A 507 16.45 22.92 0.95
N SER A 508 16.46 22.68 2.26
CA SER A 508 17.47 23.12 3.21
C SER A 508 18.19 21.94 3.83
N ALA A 509 19.49 21.83 3.56
CA ALA A 509 20.36 20.86 4.25
C ALA A 509 21.26 21.53 5.30
N ALA A 510 20.82 22.64 5.91
CA ALA A 510 21.65 23.39 6.85
C ALA A 510 22.00 22.61 8.13
N GLU A 511 21.05 21.82 8.64
CA GLU A 511 21.21 21.09 9.92
C GLU A 511 21.10 19.56 9.77
N THR A 512 20.26 19.10 8.85
CA THR A 512 20.02 17.67 8.58
C THR A 512 19.77 17.46 7.09
N ASP A 513 19.93 16.24 6.60
CA ASP A 513 19.75 15.95 5.17
C ASP A 513 18.33 16.33 4.72
N ALA A 514 18.21 16.84 3.50
CA ALA A 514 16.92 17.12 2.87
C ALA A 514 16.68 16.12 1.74
N ALA A 515 15.49 15.51 1.69
CA ALA A 515 15.10 14.71 0.54
C ALA A 515 13.67 15.02 0.09
N LEU A 516 13.51 15.11 -1.22
CA LEU A 516 12.26 15.30 -1.92
C LEU A 516 12.01 14.10 -2.82
N SER A 517 10.84 13.49 -2.71
CA SER A 517 10.36 12.45 -3.60
C SER A 517 9.27 12.97 -4.53
N LEU A 518 9.50 12.86 -5.84
CA LEU A 518 8.51 13.06 -6.90
C LEU A 518 7.88 11.69 -7.22
N ARG A 519 6.62 11.50 -6.84
CA ARG A 519 5.91 10.22 -6.82
C ARG A 519 5.03 10.06 -8.05
N TYR A 520 5.64 9.62 -9.15
CA TYR A 520 4.96 9.35 -10.42
C TYR A 520 3.93 8.22 -10.35
N ILE A 521 3.97 7.39 -9.30
CA ILE A 521 2.90 6.41 -9.01
C ILE A 521 1.50 7.01 -8.92
N TYR A 522 1.33 8.29 -8.60
CA TYR A 522 0.00 8.90 -8.56
C TYR A 522 -0.51 9.32 -9.95
N ALA A 523 0.28 9.19 -11.01
CA ALA A 523 -0.19 9.48 -12.35
C ALA A 523 -1.06 8.36 -12.91
N GLU A 524 -2.06 8.73 -13.69
CA GLU A 524 -2.88 7.79 -14.43
C GLU A 524 -2.07 7.07 -15.51
N GLN A 525 -1.18 7.82 -16.18
CA GLN A 525 -0.23 7.28 -17.15
C GLN A 525 1.18 7.35 -16.57
N CYS A 526 1.79 6.19 -16.33
CA CYS A 526 3.17 6.11 -15.85
C CYS A 526 4.17 6.48 -16.95
N LEU A 527 5.35 7.01 -16.57
CA LEU A 527 6.41 7.33 -17.52
C LEU A 527 7.31 6.11 -17.74
N ASN A 528 7.39 5.60 -18.96
CA ASN A 528 8.29 4.51 -19.29
C ASN A 528 9.70 5.03 -19.62
N LEU A 529 10.69 4.70 -18.79
CA LEU A 529 12.08 5.14 -18.98
C LEU A 529 12.75 4.59 -20.24
N SER A 530 12.13 3.68 -21.00
CA SER A 530 12.64 3.33 -22.34
C SER A 530 12.49 4.47 -23.35
N GLU A 531 11.52 5.36 -23.13
CA GLU A 531 11.19 6.49 -24.00
C GLU A 531 12.03 7.72 -23.64
N TYR A 532 12.37 7.90 -22.36
CA TYR A 532 13.11 9.06 -21.86
C TYR A 532 14.61 8.77 -21.73
N ARG A 533 15.44 9.74 -22.10
CA ARG A 533 16.91 9.64 -22.06
C ARG A 533 17.57 10.70 -21.18
N TYR A 534 16.87 11.78 -20.87
CA TYR A 534 17.42 12.89 -20.10
C TYR A 534 16.45 13.35 -19.03
N ILE A 535 16.99 13.75 -17.88
CA ILE A 535 16.26 14.46 -16.83
C ILE A 535 16.85 15.86 -16.72
N SER A 536 15.98 16.85 -16.62
CA SER A 536 16.33 18.22 -16.29
C SER A 536 15.84 18.57 -14.91
N VAL A 537 16.71 19.15 -14.10
CA VAL A 537 16.37 19.75 -12.81
C VAL A 537 16.64 21.25 -12.91
N ILE A 538 15.59 22.07 -12.80
CA ILE A 538 15.68 23.53 -12.78
C ILE A 538 15.82 23.97 -11.32
N TYR A 539 16.94 24.60 -10.98
CA TYR A 539 17.29 24.92 -9.60
C TYR A 539 17.97 26.29 -9.48
N ARG A 540 17.89 26.88 -8.29
CA ARG A 540 18.66 28.06 -7.88
C ARG A 540 19.31 27.75 -6.54
N THR A 541 20.62 27.93 -6.44
CA THR A 541 21.33 27.83 -5.17
C THR A 541 21.18 29.15 -4.41
N ASP A 542 20.72 29.08 -3.18
CA ASP A 542 20.48 30.25 -2.32
C ASP A 542 21.68 30.53 -1.41
N ASP A 543 21.78 31.79 -0.96
CA ASP A 543 22.76 32.18 0.04
C ASP A 543 22.49 31.40 1.35
N LEU A 544 23.54 30.81 1.95
CA LEU A 544 23.38 30.16 3.25
C LEU A 544 22.94 31.18 4.30
N PRO A 545 21.98 30.85 5.19
CA PRO A 545 21.64 31.74 6.28
C PRO A 545 22.88 32.00 7.15
N ASP A 546 23.03 33.25 7.60
CA ASP A 546 24.08 33.63 8.55
C ASP A 546 24.00 32.68 9.77
N ARG A 547 25.08 31.93 10.05
CA ARG A 547 25.10 31.06 11.22
C ARG A 547 24.82 31.88 12.50
N PRO A 548 24.07 31.32 13.47
CA PRO A 548 23.71 32.04 14.69
C PRO A 548 24.90 32.46 15.58
N ASP A 549 26.12 32.01 15.29
CA ASP A 549 27.35 32.36 16.00
C ASP A 549 28.00 33.66 15.51
N GLY A 550 27.43 34.34 14.50
CA GLY A 550 27.78 35.73 14.14
C GLY A 550 29.22 35.92 13.67
N ASN A 551 29.89 34.83 13.28
CA ASN A 551 31.24 34.89 12.76
C ASN A 551 31.23 34.52 11.27
N PRO A 552 31.33 35.49 10.35
CA PRO A 552 31.53 35.17 8.96
C PRO A 552 32.91 34.53 8.86
N ASP A 553 32.98 33.24 8.54
CA ASP A 553 34.26 32.61 8.20
C ASP A 553 34.77 33.29 6.92
N GLU A 554 35.63 34.29 7.09
CA GLU A 554 36.49 34.82 6.05
C GLU A 554 37.40 33.69 5.56
N GLY A 555 36.91 32.88 4.63
CA GLY A 555 37.73 31.90 3.92
C GLY A 555 37.14 30.51 3.69
N SER A 556 35.83 30.28 3.77
CA SER A 556 35.28 29.03 3.23
C SER A 556 35.45 29.04 1.71
N THR A 557 36.43 28.28 1.21
CA THR A 557 36.46 27.89 -0.19
C THR A 557 35.13 27.21 -0.47
N ALA A 558 34.29 27.80 -1.33
CA ALA A 558 33.01 27.21 -1.71
C ALA A 558 33.23 25.75 -2.11
N THR A 559 32.84 24.83 -1.24
CA THR A 559 32.84 23.40 -1.54
C THR A 559 31.80 23.19 -2.64
N ALA A 560 32.14 22.40 -3.66
CA ALA A 560 31.18 22.00 -4.67
C ALA A 560 29.94 21.45 -3.97
N GLN A 561 28.79 22.07 -4.20
CA GLN A 561 27.54 21.59 -3.67
C GLN A 561 26.99 20.58 -4.66
N SER A 562 26.60 19.39 -4.20
CA SER A 562 26.03 18.35 -5.05
C SER A 562 24.65 17.96 -4.57
N MET A 563 23.79 17.57 -5.51
CA MET A 563 22.49 16.98 -5.25
C MET A 563 22.47 15.56 -5.82
N THR A 564 22.16 14.58 -4.99
CA THR A 564 22.03 13.19 -5.44
C THR A 564 20.63 12.94 -5.97
N VAL A 565 20.54 12.23 -7.08
CA VAL A 565 19.30 11.85 -7.76
C VAL A 565 19.20 10.33 -7.78
N ARG A 566 18.09 9.81 -7.26
CA ARG A 566 17.75 8.39 -7.26
C ARG A 566 16.47 8.17 -8.05
N LEU A 567 16.44 7.11 -8.87
CA LEU A 567 15.27 6.72 -9.64
C LEU A 567 14.82 5.34 -9.17
N MET A 568 13.54 5.21 -8.86
CA MET A 568 12.91 3.93 -8.53
C MET A 568 11.88 3.56 -9.60
N LEU A 569 11.93 2.32 -10.06
CA LEU A 569 10.94 1.74 -10.96
C LEU A 569 9.73 1.20 -10.18
N MET A 570 8.60 0.98 -10.87
CA MET A 570 7.38 0.40 -10.28
C MET A 570 7.59 -1.00 -9.68
N ASP A 571 8.64 -1.71 -10.09
CA ASP A 571 9.01 -3.01 -9.49
C ASP A 571 9.81 -2.89 -8.17
N GLY A 572 10.02 -1.66 -7.69
CA GLY A 572 10.79 -1.37 -6.48
C GLY A 572 12.31 -1.28 -6.69
N THR A 573 12.81 -1.50 -7.91
CA THR A 573 14.24 -1.44 -8.21
C THR A 573 14.75 0.01 -8.23
N TYR A 574 15.83 0.27 -7.49
CA TYR A 574 16.60 1.50 -7.63
C TYR A 574 17.63 1.39 -8.75
N LEU A 575 17.62 2.35 -9.66
CA LEU A 575 18.71 2.55 -10.62
C LEU A 575 19.95 3.13 -9.90
N PRO A 576 21.16 2.97 -10.48
CA PRO A 576 22.37 3.59 -9.92
C PRO A 576 22.20 5.08 -9.64
N GLU A 577 22.77 5.53 -8.52
CA GLU A 577 22.73 6.93 -8.10
C GLU A 577 23.44 7.84 -9.10
N LEU A 578 22.89 9.04 -9.26
CA LEU A 578 23.40 10.09 -10.13
C LEU A 578 23.61 11.34 -9.30
N ASP A 579 24.59 12.16 -9.65
CA ASP A 579 24.83 13.42 -8.95
C ASP A 579 24.75 14.60 -9.92
N ILE A 580 24.21 15.71 -9.42
CA ILE A 580 24.23 17.01 -10.06
C ILE A 580 25.20 17.91 -9.30
N ASP A 581 26.16 18.48 -10.01
CA ASP A 581 26.96 19.59 -9.50
C ASP A 581 26.14 20.88 -9.53
N LEU A 582 25.90 21.47 -8.37
CA LEU A 582 25.15 22.71 -8.20
C LEU A 582 26.06 23.92 -8.42
N SER A 583 25.53 24.92 -9.13
CA SER A 583 26.20 26.20 -9.31
C SER A 583 26.31 26.97 -7.99
N LEU A 584 27.29 27.88 -7.94
CA LEU A 584 27.42 28.82 -6.82
C LEU A 584 26.21 29.78 -6.80
N PRO A 585 25.81 30.29 -5.61
CA PRO A 585 24.71 31.23 -5.50
C PRO A 585 24.91 32.49 -6.36
N ASP A 586 24.01 32.71 -7.32
CA ASP A 586 23.97 33.91 -8.17
C ASP A 586 22.56 34.51 -8.31
N LYS A 587 21.61 34.01 -7.51
CA LYS A 587 20.20 34.42 -7.47
C LYS A 587 19.44 34.19 -8.78
N LYS A 588 19.93 33.28 -9.64
CA LYS A 588 19.24 32.87 -10.86
C LYS A 588 18.97 31.38 -10.88
N TYR A 589 17.89 30.99 -11.54
CA TYR A 589 17.68 29.60 -11.87
C TYR A 589 18.61 29.17 -13.01
N HIS A 590 19.17 27.98 -12.85
CA HIS A 590 19.95 27.22 -13.80
C HIS A 590 19.25 25.88 -14.04
N TYR A 591 19.74 25.11 -15.01
CA TYR A 591 19.33 23.72 -15.16
C TYR A 591 20.54 22.79 -15.13
N ALA A 592 20.34 21.61 -14.58
CA ALA A 592 21.24 20.48 -14.72
C ALA A 592 20.58 19.41 -15.59
N LEU A 593 21.35 18.86 -16.53
CA LEU A 593 20.94 17.72 -17.33
C LEU A 593 21.62 16.46 -16.82
N ILE A 594 20.81 15.44 -16.59
CA ILE A 594 21.26 14.09 -16.27
C ILE A 594 21.04 13.23 -17.51
N ASP A 595 22.10 12.62 -18.03
CA ASP A 595 22.01 11.65 -19.13
C ASP A 595 21.75 10.25 -18.57
N LEU A 596 20.57 9.70 -18.84
CA LEU A 596 20.18 8.35 -18.45
C LEU A 596 20.72 7.28 -19.39
N SER A 597 21.26 7.66 -20.56
CA SER A 597 21.63 6.71 -21.63
C SER A 597 22.72 5.72 -21.22
N GLN A 598 23.52 6.06 -20.20
CA GLN A 598 24.58 5.20 -19.67
C GLN A 598 24.13 4.32 -18.50
N LEU A 599 22.89 4.46 -18.02
CA LEU A 599 22.40 3.66 -16.90
C LEU A 599 22.14 2.22 -17.35
N PRO A 600 22.71 1.22 -16.66
CA PRO A 600 22.36 -0.17 -16.89
C PRO A 600 20.90 -0.40 -16.49
N GLY A 601 20.16 -1.14 -17.33
CA GLY A 601 18.76 -1.48 -17.03
C GLY A 601 17.74 -0.38 -17.35
N LEU A 602 18.08 0.58 -18.21
CA LEU A 602 17.14 1.63 -18.63
C LEU A 602 15.90 1.02 -19.32
N GLY A 603 14.75 1.09 -18.64
CA GLY A 603 13.45 0.62 -19.09
C GLY A 603 12.49 0.41 -17.92
N GLY A 604 11.18 0.31 -18.21
CA GLY A 604 10.15 0.14 -17.19
C GLY A 604 9.58 1.47 -16.70
N GLU A 605 8.49 1.38 -15.96
CA GLU A 605 7.74 2.53 -15.50
C GLU A 605 8.40 3.19 -14.27
N LEU A 606 8.62 4.50 -14.34
CA LEU A 606 9.14 5.30 -13.25
C LEU A 606 8.09 5.43 -12.14
N CYS A 607 8.45 5.00 -10.93
CA CYS A 607 7.64 5.21 -9.74
C CYS A 607 8.02 6.50 -9.01
N GLU A 608 9.32 6.71 -8.80
CA GLU A 608 9.82 7.79 -7.97
C GLU A 608 11.11 8.37 -8.55
N LEU A 609 11.19 9.70 -8.56
CA LEU A 609 12.45 10.43 -8.69
C LEU A 609 12.70 11.15 -7.37
N ARG A 610 13.79 10.80 -6.71
CA ARG A 610 14.17 11.35 -5.41
C ARG A 610 15.40 12.22 -5.52
N LEU A 611 15.30 13.45 -5.02
CA LEU A 611 16.36 14.44 -4.93
C LEU A 611 16.84 14.54 -3.48
N GLU A 612 18.14 14.44 -3.23
CA GLU A 612 18.73 14.46 -1.89
C GLU A 612 19.85 15.50 -1.79
N LEU A 613 19.80 16.30 -0.73
CA LEU A 613 20.86 17.22 -0.32
C LEU A 613 21.44 16.76 1.02
N SER A 614 22.75 16.53 1.07
CA SER A 614 23.42 16.16 2.29
C SER A 614 23.72 17.37 3.17
N SER A 615 23.46 17.24 4.46
CA SER A 615 23.84 18.19 5.50
C SER A 615 25.35 18.42 5.61
N SER A 616 26.16 17.46 5.14
CA SER A 616 27.61 17.62 5.06
C SER A 616 28.04 18.71 4.06
N VAL A 617 27.16 19.04 3.11
CA VAL A 617 27.36 20.08 2.09
C VAL A 617 26.79 21.43 2.57
N GLY A 618 25.74 21.41 3.40
CA GLY A 618 25.08 22.61 3.92
C GLY A 618 24.61 23.51 2.79
N ALA A 619 23.76 23.00 1.89
CA ALA A 619 23.26 23.73 0.74
C ALA A 619 21.79 24.15 0.95
N GLU A 620 21.43 25.29 0.36
CA GLU A 620 20.04 25.77 0.23
C GLU A 620 19.71 25.82 -1.27
N VAL A 621 18.66 25.13 -1.69
CA VAL A 621 18.29 25.03 -3.10
C VAL A 621 16.80 25.27 -3.28
N SER A 622 16.46 26.20 -4.18
CA SER A 622 15.12 26.40 -4.69
C SER A 622 14.94 25.64 -6.00
N LEU A 623 13.91 24.80 -6.10
CA LEU A 623 13.55 24.05 -7.30
C LEU A 623 12.38 24.72 -8.04
N GLY A 624 12.56 24.94 -9.34
CA GLY A 624 11.52 25.48 -10.21
C GLY A 624 10.75 24.41 -10.99
N SER A 625 11.44 23.36 -11.43
CA SER A 625 10.83 22.28 -12.22
C SER A 625 11.74 21.05 -12.31
N VAL A 626 11.15 19.88 -12.53
CA VAL A 626 11.83 18.67 -12.98
C VAL A 626 11.14 18.12 -14.22
N ALA A 627 11.89 17.82 -15.28
CA ALA A 627 11.34 17.38 -16.56
C ALA A 627 12.14 16.24 -17.20
N LEU A 628 11.47 15.37 -17.95
CA LEU A 628 12.06 14.24 -18.67
C LEU A 628 11.96 14.48 -20.18
N PHE A 629 12.99 14.08 -20.91
CA PHE A 629 13.09 14.28 -22.36
C PHE A 629 13.61 13.05 -23.08
N GLU A 630 13.11 12.80 -24.29
CA GLU A 630 13.48 11.66 -25.13
C GLU A 630 14.86 11.83 -25.79
N SER A 631 15.27 13.07 -26.09
CA SER A 631 16.51 13.36 -26.81
C SER A 631 17.33 14.46 -26.12
N HIS A 632 18.64 14.47 -26.37
CA HIS A 632 19.54 15.49 -25.84
C HIS A 632 19.14 16.88 -26.30
N SER A 633 18.78 17.01 -27.58
CA SER A 633 18.32 18.27 -28.16
C SER A 633 17.09 18.77 -27.43
N ASP A 634 16.06 17.95 -27.23
CA ASP A 634 14.84 18.39 -26.56
C ASP A 634 15.09 18.77 -25.10
N ALA A 635 16.00 18.02 -24.44
CA ALA A 635 16.41 18.31 -23.08
C ALA A 635 17.06 19.69 -22.95
N VAL A 636 18.02 20.04 -23.80
CA VAL A 636 18.69 21.36 -23.76
C VAL A 636 17.68 22.48 -23.97
N LEU A 637 16.76 22.33 -24.92
CA LEU A 637 15.81 23.39 -25.29
C LEU A 637 14.68 23.55 -24.29
N GLY A 638 14.08 22.43 -23.90
CA GLY A 638 13.03 22.39 -22.91
C GLY A 638 13.53 22.94 -21.58
N SER A 639 14.76 22.59 -21.19
CA SER A 639 15.37 23.11 -19.96
C SER A 639 15.66 24.61 -20.03
N ALA A 640 16.21 25.10 -21.15
CA ALA A 640 16.44 26.53 -21.35
C ALA A 640 15.12 27.31 -21.31
N ARG A 641 14.05 26.76 -21.90
CA ARG A 641 12.71 27.32 -21.84
C ARG A 641 12.17 27.40 -20.42
N LEU A 642 12.18 26.28 -19.69
CA LEU A 642 11.70 26.22 -18.32
C LEU A 642 12.49 27.15 -17.40
N THR A 643 13.81 27.24 -17.59
CA THR A 643 14.68 28.17 -16.85
C THR A 643 14.31 29.64 -17.12
N ALA A 644 14.09 30.01 -18.38
CA ALA A 644 13.67 31.37 -18.75
C ALA A 644 12.28 31.70 -18.17
N GLU A 645 11.33 30.76 -18.23
CA GLU A 645 10.00 30.90 -17.65
C GLU A 645 10.05 31.19 -16.14
N VAL A 646 10.86 30.45 -15.37
CA VAL A 646 11.00 30.64 -13.92
C VAL A 646 11.76 31.94 -13.58
N ASN A 647 12.77 32.32 -14.36
CA ASN A 647 13.47 33.60 -14.19
C ASN A 647 12.63 34.82 -14.63
N GLY A 648 11.51 34.62 -15.33
CA GLY A 648 10.73 35.70 -15.95
C GLY A 648 11.45 36.37 -17.12
N ASP A 649 12.43 35.70 -17.71
CA ASP A 649 13.21 36.18 -18.85
C ASP A 649 12.45 35.95 -20.18
N PRO A 650 12.63 36.81 -21.20
CA PRO A 650 12.12 36.53 -22.54
C PRO A 650 12.83 35.29 -23.11
N TYR A 651 12.07 34.21 -23.31
CA TYR A 651 12.57 32.99 -23.95
C TYR A 651 12.93 33.25 -25.42
N ILE A 652 14.14 32.85 -25.83
CA ILE A 652 14.60 32.82 -27.23
C ILE A 652 14.49 31.36 -27.69
N PRO A 653 13.50 31.00 -28.54
CA PRO A 653 13.29 29.63 -28.98
C PRO A 653 14.47 29.01 -29.73
N LEU A 654 14.65 27.69 -29.68
CA LEU A 654 15.57 27.05 -30.61
C LEU A 654 15.13 27.33 -32.04
N GLY A 655 16.10 27.69 -32.87
CA GLY A 655 15.85 28.08 -34.23
C GLY A 655 15.50 29.54 -34.38
N ASP A 656 15.33 30.31 -33.30
CA ASP A 656 15.42 31.77 -33.32
C ASP A 656 16.90 32.18 -33.28
N VAL A 657 17.57 31.95 -34.40
CA VAL A 657 18.99 32.29 -34.62
C VAL A 657 19.21 33.80 -34.58
N ASN A 658 18.13 34.56 -34.78
CA ASN A 658 18.17 35.99 -34.97
C ASN A 658 17.79 36.79 -33.70
N GLY A 659 17.19 36.13 -32.71
CA GLY A 659 16.80 36.64 -31.39
C GLY A 659 15.52 37.48 -31.40
N ASP A 660 14.65 37.35 -32.40
CA ASP A 660 13.41 38.15 -32.53
C ASP A 660 12.16 37.52 -31.88
N GLY A 661 12.35 36.40 -31.19
CA GLY A 661 11.32 35.66 -30.47
C GLY A 661 10.49 34.72 -31.36
N ALA A 662 10.84 34.57 -32.64
CA ALA A 662 10.16 33.70 -33.58
C ALA A 662 11.15 32.79 -34.30
N THR A 663 10.79 31.51 -34.48
CA THR A 663 11.54 30.58 -35.32
C THR A 663 10.94 30.60 -36.72
N ASP A 664 11.52 31.39 -37.63
CA ASP A 664 11.00 31.56 -38.99
C ASP A 664 12.10 31.55 -40.07
N ILE A 665 11.72 31.83 -41.32
CA ILE A 665 12.65 31.83 -42.45
C ILE A 665 13.82 32.82 -42.27
N LYS A 666 13.64 33.89 -41.47
CA LYS A 666 14.70 34.87 -41.15
C LYS A 666 15.85 34.19 -40.41
N ASP A 667 15.58 33.19 -39.60
CA ASP A 667 16.60 32.44 -38.86
C ASP A 667 17.40 31.51 -39.75
N ILE A 668 16.74 30.85 -40.72
CA ILE A 668 17.45 30.08 -41.75
C ILE A 668 18.44 30.99 -42.47
N VAL A 669 18.00 32.19 -42.88
CA VAL A 669 18.86 33.16 -43.57
C VAL A 669 19.98 33.65 -42.65
N ARG A 670 19.72 33.84 -41.36
CA ARG A 670 20.72 34.25 -40.35
C ARG A 670 21.78 33.16 -40.17
N LEU A 671 21.35 31.90 -40.04
CA LEU A 671 22.23 30.73 -39.88
C LEU A 671 23.09 30.49 -41.11
N MET A 672 22.50 30.58 -42.31
CA MET A 672 23.24 30.51 -43.58
C MET A 672 24.32 31.59 -43.70
N LYS A 673 24.03 32.82 -43.24
CA LYS A 673 25.03 33.91 -43.22
C LYS A 673 26.17 33.64 -42.25
N SER A 674 25.87 33.07 -41.08
CA SER A 674 26.88 32.68 -40.10
C SER A 674 27.81 31.59 -40.62
N ILE A 675 27.25 30.49 -41.14
CA ILE A 675 28.00 29.35 -41.71
C ILE A 675 28.87 29.77 -42.91
N SER A 676 28.41 30.74 -43.70
CA SER A 676 29.18 31.26 -44.85
C SER A 676 30.27 32.26 -44.46
N GLY A 677 30.51 32.49 -43.17
CA GLY A 677 31.55 33.40 -42.66
C GLY A 677 31.15 34.87 -42.66
N GLY A 678 29.86 35.17 -42.82
CA GLY A 678 29.33 36.52 -42.68
C GLY A 678 29.32 36.98 -41.23
N THR A 679 29.68 38.23 -40.96
CA THR A 679 29.62 38.82 -39.62
C THR A 679 28.17 39.16 -39.28
N VAL A 680 27.47 38.21 -38.67
CA VAL A 680 26.11 38.36 -38.15
C VAL A 680 26.09 37.92 -36.70
N GLU A 681 25.41 38.68 -35.84
CA GLU A 681 25.14 38.23 -34.47
C GLU A 681 24.12 37.09 -34.54
N THR A 682 24.45 35.98 -33.88
CA THR A 682 23.61 34.78 -33.85
C THR A 682 23.52 34.23 -32.44
N THR A 683 22.35 33.69 -32.12
CA THR A 683 22.05 32.90 -30.93
C THR A 683 21.86 31.44 -31.35
N HIS A 684 22.33 30.48 -30.54
CA HIS A 684 22.09 29.03 -30.72
C HIS A 684 22.22 28.51 -32.16
N THR A 685 23.45 28.46 -32.71
CA THR A 685 23.66 28.07 -34.12
C THR A 685 23.78 26.57 -34.38
N ASP A 686 24.07 25.78 -33.35
CA ASP A 686 23.99 24.32 -33.39
C ASP A 686 22.55 23.90 -33.06
N ILE A 687 21.75 23.74 -34.11
CA ILE A 687 20.32 23.40 -34.04
C ILE A 687 20.14 21.89 -33.90
N ASN A 688 21.12 21.11 -34.35
CA ASN A 688 21.04 19.66 -34.39
C ASN A 688 21.70 18.97 -33.17
N GLY A 689 22.48 19.72 -32.40
CA GLY A 689 23.06 19.28 -31.12
C GLY A 689 24.28 18.38 -31.27
N ASP A 690 24.99 18.44 -32.40
CA ASP A 690 26.19 17.64 -32.68
C ASP A 690 27.51 18.40 -32.44
N GLU A 691 27.44 19.55 -31.76
CA GLU A 691 28.53 20.45 -31.43
C GLU A 691 29.21 21.11 -32.65
N VAL A 692 28.64 20.95 -33.86
CA VAL A 692 29.22 21.46 -35.11
C VAL A 692 28.19 22.28 -35.88
N THR A 693 28.33 23.61 -35.85
CA THR A 693 27.51 24.51 -36.68
C THR A 693 27.83 24.36 -38.18
N ASP A 694 26.99 23.65 -38.91
CA ASP A 694 27.09 23.48 -40.35
C ASP A 694 25.72 23.34 -41.07
N VAL A 695 25.74 22.85 -42.31
CA VAL A 695 24.52 22.72 -43.15
C VAL A 695 23.48 21.78 -42.53
N ARG A 696 23.88 20.85 -41.66
CA ARG A 696 22.97 19.95 -40.94
C ARG A 696 22.04 20.72 -40.00
N ASP A 697 22.51 21.80 -39.40
CA ASP A 697 21.70 22.70 -38.58
C ASP A 697 20.65 23.45 -39.39
N ILE A 698 21.01 23.88 -40.60
CA ILE A 698 20.05 24.51 -41.52
C ILE A 698 18.95 23.52 -41.88
N ILE A 699 19.31 22.26 -42.16
CA ILE A 699 18.32 21.22 -42.49
C ILE A 699 17.41 20.94 -41.29
N ARG A 700 17.95 20.89 -40.07
CA ARG A 700 17.15 20.70 -38.85
C ARG A 700 16.22 21.89 -38.62
N LEU A 701 16.70 23.11 -38.78
CA LEU A 701 15.92 24.34 -38.65
C LEU A 701 14.79 24.41 -39.68
N MET A 702 15.06 24.00 -40.93
CA MET A 702 14.04 23.89 -41.98
C MET A 702 12.94 22.89 -41.63
N LYS A 703 13.29 21.75 -41.00
CA LYS A 703 12.30 20.78 -40.54
C LYS A 703 11.41 21.36 -39.44
N MET A 704 12.02 22.00 -38.44
CA MET A 704 11.29 22.66 -37.35
C MET A 704 10.28 23.69 -37.86
N ILE A 705 10.66 24.51 -38.84
CA ILE A 705 9.77 25.53 -39.44
C ILE A 705 8.68 24.89 -40.33
N SER A 706 8.91 23.68 -40.87
CA SER A 706 7.93 22.99 -41.70
C SER A 706 6.92 22.14 -40.92
N GLU A 707 7.26 21.78 -39.68
CA GLU A 707 6.45 20.99 -38.75
C GLU A 707 5.62 21.89 -37.80
N SER A 708 5.88 23.21 -37.82
CA SER A 708 5.08 24.27 -37.18
C SER A 708 4.04 24.85 -38.13
#